data_AF-A0A059FQG7-F1
#
_entry.id   AF-A0A059FQG7-F1
#
_cell.length_a   1.000
_cell.length_b   1.000
_cell.length_c   1.000
_cell.angle_alpha   90.00
_cell.angle_beta   90.00
_cell.angle_gamma   90.00
#
_symmetry.space_group_name_H-M   'P 1'
#
loop_
_entity.id
_entity.type
_entity.pdbx_description
1 polymer ?
#
loop_
_entity_poly.entity_id
_entity_poly.type
_entity_poly.pdbx_seq_one_letter_code
_entity_poly.pdbx_strand_id
1 'polypeptide(L)'
;MKHREVTLNDKYELVEGNAFMTGIQALVRLPLDRKRLDTASGYNTAGFISGYRGSPLGGYDQQLRASQALLDAHDIRLWEGLNEDLGATAVWGSQQLGLFPGARFDGLFGIWYGKAPGVDRTGDVFKHANAAGTSALGGVLAIVGDDHNCKSSTLPSQSEFAMADAEIPVLNPASIQDVLDYGIHGWAMSRFSGAWTGLIALADTMDSGAVVNVDLDRFSFVAPSFHLPEGGVHMRRGDTPLDKEARLRHFKLPAAQAYVRANRLDHVILPSPKPRIGVIVTGQAARDVFEALAAIGLTPEQAGNLGLTVFKVAMPWPLEPEGVREFCAGLERVFVIEHKRPLIEEQLKAALYDLPDSKRPIVEGKRAADGQPLLSDIASITVPEMAGALMKIIPAGWDTTRADAYFDRVGRAGESARANASPTLRSPHFCSGCPHNTSTTVPEGSRALAGIGCHYMANFMPDRKTDMTSQMGGEGIAWVGQFWATDEDHVFVNLGDGTYSHSGSLAIRAAVTSGAKMTYKILYNDAVAMTGGQQVESGQTPAQIAQQVEAEGVQTIVIVTEDPTRYAGVKNLPRRVKIYDREDLEDVQVMLRATPGVSVMIYDQMCATEKRRRSKRGTIAPDRVRVIINQEVCEGCGDCSVKSNCLSVEPVETELGRKRRINQSTCNTDLSCLTGFCPSFVTVKDGEPAWTGEVRREFDASGLPLPETPSLAEPWNVLFTGVGGTGVTTVAAVLAMAAHVDGNAASSLDMTGLAQKGGPVLSHIRFAREPEAISTGRVPPASADLIIACDLVVAAGGDALLLMEPGRTAAYANSDVTPTSEFIRNRSKRFESDLLAARVKRQARDFGAFDAEALAVGYLHDAIYTNMIMVGYSWQKGAVPVSLRGLYRAIRLNGTKVDDNMAAFNIGRIAAAAPERLAAQHDPRGHLEPKTLDELIDDRATRLTAYQNAAYAQTYRDAVARVRAAEEAAGLGEKLTRAAATYAYKLMAYKDEYEVARLYTNGDFAKQLASQFKGGKLRFWMAPPLISKKDSHGHLKKKHFGGWMMLGFKMLTRMKGLRGTPFDLFGRTEERKMERALRDTYLATLETLSSGLTARNHALAIAIAEVPDEIRGYGHVKDAAVALAGKKEAELWAGWPNGDLPKEKTTLIAAE
;
A
#
# COMPACT_ATOMS: atom_id res chain seq x y z
N MET A 1 -24.61 -32.39 9.26
CA MET A 1 -25.24 -31.34 8.42
C MET A 1 -25.05 -31.68 6.96
N LYS A 2 -26.09 -31.62 6.11
CA LYS A 2 -25.90 -31.68 4.65
C LYS A 2 -25.18 -30.39 4.26
N HIS A 3 -23.94 -30.49 3.82
CA HIS A 3 -23.18 -29.34 3.35
C HIS A 3 -23.82 -28.85 2.04
N ARG A 4 -24.35 -27.63 2.04
CA ARG A 4 -24.79 -26.97 0.81
C ARG A 4 -23.57 -26.75 -0.09
N GLU A 5 -23.74 -26.92 -1.40
CA GLU A 5 -22.68 -26.55 -2.33
C GLU A 5 -22.59 -25.02 -2.42
N VAL A 6 -21.52 -24.44 -1.87
CA VAL A 6 -21.24 -23.00 -1.93
C VAL A 6 -20.72 -22.63 -3.31
N THR A 7 -21.26 -21.55 -3.89
CA THR A 7 -20.78 -20.94 -5.13
C THR A 7 -20.36 -19.49 -4.92
N LEU A 8 -19.54 -18.93 -5.82
CA LEU A 8 -19.16 -17.52 -5.75
C LEU A 8 -20.31 -16.56 -6.05
N ASN A 9 -21.37 -17.00 -6.74
CA ASN A 9 -22.52 -16.15 -7.07
C ASN A 9 -23.55 -16.08 -5.94
N ASP A 10 -23.44 -16.93 -4.92
CA ASP A 10 -24.35 -16.94 -3.76
C ASP A 10 -24.47 -15.54 -3.13
N LYS A 11 -23.39 -14.74 -3.13
CA LYS A 11 -23.43 -13.36 -2.62
C LYS A 11 -24.47 -12.45 -3.31
N TYR A 12 -24.85 -12.72 -4.56
CA TYR A 12 -25.83 -11.94 -5.32
C TYR A 12 -27.13 -12.69 -5.58
N GLU A 13 -27.05 -13.98 -5.89
CA GLU A 13 -28.19 -14.78 -6.34
C GLU A 13 -28.96 -15.42 -5.18
N LEU A 14 -28.30 -15.68 -4.04
CA LEU A 14 -28.96 -16.32 -2.92
C LEU A 14 -29.93 -15.35 -2.25
N VAL A 15 -31.19 -15.77 -2.13
CA VAL A 15 -32.28 -15.01 -1.50
C VAL A 15 -32.67 -15.56 -0.12
N GLU A 16 -32.09 -16.69 0.30
CA GLU A 16 -32.34 -17.32 1.59
C GLU A 16 -31.05 -17.91 2.20
N GLY A 17 -30.86 -17.74 3.51
CA GLY A 17 -29.75 -18.26 4.31
C GLY A 17 -28.58 -17.28 4.44
N ASN A 18 -27.36 -17.83 4.50
CA ASN A 18 -26.13 -17.07 4.73
C ASN A 18 -25.22 -17.08 3.50
N ALA A 19 -24.57 -15.95 3.22
CA ALA A 19 -23.54 -15.83 2.18
C ALA A 19 -22.33 -15.05 2.70
N PHE A 20 -21.13 -15.47 2.30
CA PHE A 20 -19.91 -14.70 2.53
C PHE A 20 -19.75 -13.61 1.46
N MET A 21 -19.60 -12.36 1.87
CA MET A 21 -19.37 -11.23 0.97
C MET A 21 -18.58 -10.11 1.63
N THR A 22 -17.97 -9.24 0.82
CA THR A 22 -17.35 -8.00 1.29
C THR A 22 -18.35 -6.86 1.42
N GLY A 23 -17.99 -5.79 2.13
CA GLY A 23 -18.81 -4.58 2.22
C GLY A 23 -19.12 -3.98 0.83
N ILE A 24 -18.11 -3.93 -0.05
CA ILE A 24 -18.33 -3.50 -1.45
C ILE A 24 -19.30 -4.42 -2.21
N GLN A 25 -19.23 -5.73 -1.98
CA GLN A 25 -20.16 -6.67 -2.61
C GLN A 25 -21.58 -6.51 -2.06
N ALA A 26 -21.74 -6.19 -0.77
CA ALA A 26 -23.05 -5.84 -0.20
C ALA A 26 -23.66 -4.60 -0.89
N LEU A 27 -22.85 -3.59 -1.23
CA LEU A 27 -23.33 -2.43 -2.00
C LEU A 27 -23.76 -2.77 -3.44
N VAL A 28 -23.18 -3.81 -4.05
CA VAL A 28 -23.65 -4.31 -5.37
C VAL A 28 -24.96 -5.07 -5.21
N ARG A 29 -25.14 -5.78 -4.09
CA ARG A 29 -26.34 -6.54 -3.77
C ARG A 29 -27.55 -5.65 -3.46
N LEU A 30 -27.36 -4.55 -2.72
CA LEU A 30 -28.41 -3.59 -2.35
C LEU A 30 -29.42 -3.27 -3.46
N PRO A 31 -29.01 -2.80 -4.65
CA PRO A 31 -29.96 -2.47 -5.71
C PRO A 31 -30.69 -3.70 -6.29
N LEU A 32 -30.07 -4.89 -6.24
CA LEU A 32 -30.74 -6.14 -6.64
C LEU A 32 -31.86 -6.49 -5.65
N ASP A 33 -31.59 -6.42 -4.35
CA ASP A 33 -32.58 -6.71 -3.31
C ASP A 33 -33.71 -5.67 -3.30
N ARG A 34 -33.42 -4.38 -3.54
CA ARG A 34 -34.45 -3.35 -3.70
C ARG A 34 -35.38 -3.65 -4.88
N LYS A 35 -34.84 -4.05 -6.04
CA LYS A 35 -35.64 -4.45 -7.20
C LYS A 35 -36.49 -5.69 -6.90
N ARG A 36 -35.94 -6.70 -6.20
CA ARG A 36 -36.68 -7.90 -5.79
C ARG A 36 -37.87 -7.55 -4.90
N LEU A 37 -37.66 -6.69 -3.90
CA LEU A 37 -38.72 -6.22 -3.00
C LEU A 37 -39.78 -5.38 -3.73
N ASP A 38 -39.37 -4.50 -4.65
CA ASP A 38 -40.30 -3.71 -5.46
C ASP A 38 -41.15 -4.59 -6.37
N THR A 39 -40.54 -5.58 -7.02
CA THR A 39 -41.24 -6.55 -7.87
C THR A 39 -42.24 -7.38 -7.05
N ALA A 40 -41.82 -7.85 -5.87
CA ALA A 40 -42.71 -8.57 -4.94
C ALA A 40 -43.88 -7.70 -4.44
N SER A 41 -43.69 -6.37 -4.40
CA SER A 41 -44.72 -5.39 -4.04
C SER A 41 -45.57 -4.94 -5.25
N GLY A 42 -45.32 -5.45 -6.45
CA GLY A 42 -46.05 -5.11 -7.67
C GLY A 42 -45.64 -3.80 -8.36
N TYR A 43 -44.51 -3.19 -7.98
CA TYR A 43 -44.01 -1.96 -8.59
C TYR A 43 -43.07 -2.22 -9.77
N ASN A 44 -43.16 -1.40 -10.82
CA ASN A 44 -42.24 -1.40 -11.96
C ASN A 44 -41.20 -0.28 -11.81
N THR A 45 -40.29 -0.44 -10.85
CA THR A 45 -39.17 0.49 -10.63
C THR A 45 -37.90 0.05 -11.35
N ALA A 46 -36.94 0.96 -11.51
CA ALA A 46 -35.61 0.68 -12.04
C ALA A 46 -34.53 1.36 -11.17
N GLY A 47 -33.28 0.92 -11.29
CA GLY A 47 -32.15 1.47 -10.54
C GLY A 47 -31.28 2.41 -11.36
N PHE A 48 -30.79 3.50 -10.75
CA PHE A 48 -29.77 4.36 -11.34
C PHE A 48 -28.62 4.61 -10.37
N ILE A 49 -27.40 4.26 -10.78
CA ILE A 49 -26.19 4.35 -9.97
C ILE A 49 -25.20 5.28 -10.66
N SER A 50 -24.71 6.29 -9.94
CA SER A 50 -23.63 7.15 -10.39
C SER A 50 -22.81 7.70 -9.23
N GLY A 51 -21.58 8.11 -9.48
CA GLY A 51 -20.64 8.53 -8.45
C GLY A 51 -19.22 8.50 -8.99
N TYR A 52 -18.25 8.70 -8.10
CA TYR A 52 -16.84 8.62 -8.44
C TYR A 52 -16.07 7.80 -7.41
N ARG A 53 -15.13 6.99 -7.90
CA ARG A 53 -14.35 6.06 -7.09
C ARG A 53 -13.37 6.78 -6.16
N GLY A 54 -13.31 6.30 -4.92
CA GLY A 54 -12.28 6.69 -3.96
C GLY A 54 -12.29 5.73 -2.78
N SER A 55 -11.13 5.41 -2.21
CA SER A 55 -11.02 4.49 -1.06
C SER A 55 -11.88 4.98 0.12
N PRO A 56 -12.73 4.16 0.74
CA PRO A 56 -12.75 2.70 0.64
C PRO A 56 -13.66 2.14 -0.47
N LEU A 57 -14.38 2.99 -1.20
CA LEU A 57 -15.28 2.62 -2.31
C LEU A 57 -14.54 2.42 -3.65
N GLY A 58 -13.21 2.41 -3.66
CA GLY A 58 -12.40 2.39 -4.88
C GLY A 58 -12.65 1.18 -5.80
N GLY A 59 -13.09 0.05 -5.23
CA GLY A 59 -13.42 -1.17 -5.96
C GLY A 59 -14.88 -1.30 -6.43
N TYR A 60 -15.76 -0.36 -6.07
CA TYR A 60 -17.20 -0.51 -6.28
C TYR A 60 -17.58 -0.58 -7.77
N ASP A 61 -17.08 0.34 -8.59
CA ASP A 61 -17.29 0.37 -10.04
C ASP A 61 -16.87 -0.95 -10.69
N GLN A 62 -15.71 -1.48 -10.30
CA GLN A 62 -15.20 -2.73 -10.84
C GLN A 62 -16.14 -3.90 -10.54
N GLN A 63 -16.71 -3.95 -9.33
CA GLN A 63 -17.65 -5.00 -8.95
C GLN A 63 -19.01 -4.84 -9.65
N LEU A 64 -19.50 -3.61 -9.81
CA LEU A 64 -20.72 -3.33 -10.58
C LEU A 64 -20.54 -3.75 -12.05
N ARG A 65 -19.42 -3.36 -12.67
CA ARG A 65 -19.06 -3.77 -14.04
C ARG A 65 -18.91 -5.28 -14.19
N ALA A 66 -18.26 -5.94 -13.22
CA ALA A 66 -18.15 -7.39 -13.21
C ALA A 66 -19.53 -8.09 -13.08
N SER A 67 -20.52 -7.38 -12.53
CA SER A 67 -21.89 -7.87 -12.33
C SER A 67 -22.89 -7.27 -13.33
N GLN A 68 -22.43 -6.68 -14.44
CA GLN A 68 -23.29 -5.94 -15.38
C GLN A 68 -24.47 -6.77 -15.89
N ALA A 69 -24.26 -8.05 -16.19
CA ALA A 69 -25.34 -8.94 -16.64
C ALA A 69 -26.47 -9.11 -15.60
N LEU A 70 -26.12 -9.15 -14.30
CA LEU A 70 -27.10 -9.21 -13.21
C LEU A 70 -27.83 -7.88 -13.05
N LEU A 71 -27.13 -6.76 -13.17
CA LEU A 71 -27.72 -5.42 -13.10
C LEU A 71 -28.71 -5.19 -14.25
N ASP A 72 -28.33 -5.54 -15.47
CA ASP A 72 -29.19 -5.40 -16.66
C ASP A 72 -30.45 -6.27 -16.53
N ALA A 73 -30.34 -7.48 -15.99
CA ALA A 73 -31.47 -8.37 -15.74
C ALA A 73 -32.47 -7.83 -14.68
N HIS A 74 -32.08 -6.83 -13.90
CA HIS A 74 -32.89 -6.19 -12.87
C HIS A 74 -33.24 -4.72 -13.17
N ASP A 75 -33.08 -4.28 -14.43
CA ASP A 75 -33.29 -2.89 -14.86
C ASP A 75 -32.45 -1.86 -14.07
N ILE A 76 -31.21 -2.20 -13.71
CA ILE A 76 -30.31 -1.30 -12.98
C ILE A 76 -29.25 -0.75 -13.92
N ARG A 77 -29.21 0.58 -14.05
CA ARG A 77 -28.27 1.29 -14.90
C ARG A 77 -27.13 1.88 -14.07
N LEU A 78 -25.90 1.49 -14.41
CA LEU A 78 -24.68 2.18 -13.97
C LEU A 78 -24.28 3.24 -14.99
N TRP A 79 -24.03 4.46 -14.51
CA TRP A 79 -23.26 5.48 -15.22
C TRP A 79 -22.14 5.98 -14.30
N GLU A 80 -20.91 5.55 -14.58
CA GLU A 80 -19.72 6.04 -13.89
C GLU A 80 -19.60 7.56 -14.13
N GLY A 81 -19.65 8.34 -13.04
CA GLY A 81 -19.60 9.79 -13.12
C GLY A 81 -18.19 10.26 -13.45
N LEU A 82 -18.06 11.40 -14.13
CA LEU A 82 -16.74 12.01 -14.39
C LEU A 82 -16.06 12.49 -13.09
N ASN A 83 -16.88 12.94 -12.15
CA ASN A 83 -16.53 13.38 -10.80
C ASN A 83 -17.77 13.21 -9.89
N GLU A 84 -17.61 13.48 -8.60
CA GLU A 84 -18.70 13.28 -7.63
C GLU A 84 -19.88 14.23 -7.84
N ASP A 85 -19.63 15.49 -8.21
CA ASP A 85 -20.66 16.53 -8.36
C ASP A 85 -21.60 16.25 -9.53
N LEU A 86 -21.04 15.86 -10.69
CA LEU A 86 -21.83 15.48 -11.85
C LEU A 86 -22.55 14.13 -11.63
N GLY A 87 -21.93 13.20 -10.90
CA GLY A 87 -22.59 11.96 -10.48
C GLY A 87 -23.83 12.23 -9.62
N ALA A 88 -23.73 13.10 -8.62
CA ALA A 88 -24.87 13.49 -7.78
C ALA A 88 -25.95 14.21 -8.58
N THR A 89 -25.55 15.06 -9.52
CA THR A 89 -26.47 15.78 -10.41
C THR A 89 -27.27 14.80 -11.28
N ALA A 90 -26.63 13.77 -11.81
CA ALA A 90 -27.31 12.73 -12.58
C ALA A 90 -28.28 11.91 -11.72
N VAL A 91 -27.90 11.57 -10.49
CA VAL A 91 -28.80 10.89 -9.53
C VAL A 91 -30.00 11.78 -9.19
N TRP A 92 -29.80 13.09 -9.00
CA TRP A 92 -30.91 14.03 -8.83
C TRP A 92 -31.82 14.07 -10.07
N GLY A 93 -31.25 14.05 -11.27
CA GLY A 93 -32.00 13.94 -12.53
C GLY A 93 -32.89 12.70 -12.59
N SER A 94 -32.42 11.55 -12.08
CA SER A 94 -33.22 10.31 -12.03
C SER A 94 -34.53 10.45 -11.26
N GLN A 95 -34.57 11.33 -10.26
CA GLN A 95 -35.77 11.58 -9.46
C GLN A 95 -36.82 12.41 -10.21
N GLN A 96 -36.44 13.03 -11.33
CA GLN A 96 -37.32 13.91 -12.14
C GLN A 96 -38.14 13.14 -13.17
N LEU A 97 -37.97 11.82 -13.30
CA LEU A 97 -38.59 10.99 -14.34
C LEU A 97 -40.12 11.19 -14.44
N GLY A 98 -40.82 11.18 -13.30
CA GLY A 98 -42.27 11.32 -13.24
C GLY A 98 -42.81 12.75 -13.45
N LEU A 99 -41.94 13.75 -13.58
CA LEU A 99 -42.36 15.16 -13.76
C LEU A 99 -42.70 15.50 -15.21
N PHE A 100 -42.35 14.62 -16.15
CA PHE A 100 -42.52 14.80 -17.59
C PHE A 100 -43.23 13.58 -18.21
N PRO A 101 -43.99 13.75 -19.31
CA PRO A 101 -44.64 12.63 -19.98
C PRO A 101 -43.61 11.65 -20.58
N GLY A 102 -43.98 10.37 -20.68
CA GLY A 102 -43.15 9.33 -21.31
C GLY A 102 -42.31 8.48 -20.35
N ALA A 103 -42.54 8.58 -19.04
CA ALA A 103 -41.93 7.70 -18.05
C ALA A 103 -42.29 6.22 -18.32
N ARG A 104 -41.28 5.35 -18.36
CA ARG A 104 -41.42 3.89 -18.58
C ARG A 104 -41.45 3.08 -17.28
N PHE A 105 -41.03 3.69 -16.19
CA PHE A 105 -40.93 3.10 -14.86
C PHE A 105 -41.67 4.00 -13.87
N ASP A 106 -42.21 3.41 -12.80
CA ASP A 106 -42.96 4.13 -11.76
C ASP A 106 -42.05 5.04 -10.93
N GLY A 107 -40.75 4.72 -10.87
CA GLY A 107 -39.72 5.49 -10.21
C GLY A 107 -38.33 4.89 -10.43
N LEU A 108 -37.30 5.73 -10.29
CA LEU A 108 -35.90 5.30 -10.33
C LEU A 108 -35.31 5.40 -8.92
N PHE A 109 -34.95 4.27 -8.30
CA PHE A 109 -34.20 4.33 -7.05
C PHE A 109 -32.73 4.65 -7.34
N GLY A 110 -32.22 5.66 -6.67
CA GLY A 110 -30.89 6.23 -6.94
C GLY A 110 -29.84 5.77 -5.94
N ILE A 111 -28.63 5.51 -6.42
CA ILE A 111 -27.40 5.44 -5.61
C ILE A 111 -26.45 6.53 -6.08
N TRP A 112 -26.04 7.39 -5.15
CA TRP A 112 -24.81 8.18 -5.29
C TRP A 112 -23.68 7.53 -4.49
N TYR A 113 -22.43 7.60 -4.95
CA TYR A 113 -21.28 7.18 -4.15
C TYR A 113 -20.06 8.09 -4.34
N GLY A 114 -19.32 8.31 -3.26
CA GLY A 114 -18.07 9.09 -3.27
C GLY A 114 -17.34 9.02 -1.94
N LYS A 115 -16.03 9.30 -1.94
CA LYS A 115 -15.23 9.45 -0.71
C LYS A 115 -15.49 10.83 -0.08
N ALA A 116 -15.18 11.01 1.20
CA ALA A 116 -15.32 12.28 1.92
C ALA A 116 -14.88 13.55 1.18
N PRO A 117 -13.69 13.65 0.52
CA PRO A 117 -13.37 14.87 -0.24
C PRO A 117 -14.36 15.14 -1.40
N GLY A 118 -14.90 14.07 -1.98
CA GLY A 118 -15.97 14.14 -2.97
C GLY A 118 -17.31 14.54 -2.38
N VAL A 119 -17.61 14.16 -1.14
CA VAL A 119 -18.75 14.68 -0.37
C VAL A 119 -18.63 16.19 -0.19
N ASP A 120 -17.47 16.66 0.28
CA ASP A 120 -17.20 18.09 0.51
C ASP A 120 -17.37 18.89 -0.80
N ARG A 121 -16.86 18.35 -1.91
CA ARG A 121 -17.00 18.93 -3.26
C ARG A 121 -18.46 18.99 -3.74
N THR A 122 -19.28 18.03 -3.34
CA THR A 122 -20.66 17.84 -3.85
C THR A 122 -21.72 18.62 -3.05
N GLY A 123 -21.32 19.32 -1.98
CA GLY A 123 -22.24 19.98 -1.04
C GLY A 123 -23.31 20.86 -1.70
N ASP A 124 -22.99 21.58 -2.78
CA ASP A 124 -23.97 22.40 -3.51
C ASP A 124 -25.10 21.58 -4.13
N VAL A 125 -24.76 20.50 -4.84
CA VAL A 125 -25.74 19.61 -5.46
C VAL A 125 -26.55 18.88 -4.41
N PHE A 126 -25.94 18.45 -3.30
CA PHE A 126 -26.68 17.82 -2.20
C PHE A 126 -27.76 18.73 -1.63
N LYS A 127 -27.45 20.01 -1.37
CA LYS A 127 -28.42 20.99 -0.88
C LYS A 127 -29.59 21.16 -1.85
N HIS A 128 -29.30 21.36 -3.14
CA HIS A 128 -30.32 21.53 -4.17
C HIS A 128 -31.20 20.28 -4.34
N ALA A 129 -30.57 19.11 -4.42
CA ALA A 129 -31.26 17.86 -4.67
C ALA A 129 -32.15 17.44 -3.48
N ASN A 130 -31.65 17.59 -2.25
CA ASN A 130 -32.41 17.23 -1.06
C ASN A 130 -33.57 18.19 -0.78
N ALA A 131 -33.36 19.50 -0.95
CA ALA A 131 -34.42 20.50 -0.87
C ALA A 131 -35.54 20.23 -1.89
N ALA A 132 -35.18 19.90 -3.14
CA ALA A 132 -36.16 19.48 -4.15
C ALA A 132 -36.90 18.21 -3.72
N GLY A 133 -36.15 17.17 -3.36
CA GLY A 133 -36.64 15.88 -2.86
C GLY A 133 -36.55 14.75 -3.87
N THR A 134 -37.12 13.61 -3.49
CA THR A 134 -37.14 12.37 -4.29
C THR A 134 -38.50 12.14 -4.97
N SER A 135 -38.54 11.22 -5.94
CA SER A 135 -39.78 10.64 -6.44
C SER A 135 -40.36 9.65 -5.44
N ALA A 136 -41.69 9.51 -5.40
CA ALA A 136 -42.40 8.64 -4.44
C ALA A 136 -41.94 7.18 -4.47
N LEU A 137 -41.68 6.61 -5.65
CA LEU A 137 -41.15 5.25 -5.84
C LEU A 137 -39.68 5.23 -6.28
N GLY A 138 -39.04 6.40 -6.31
CA GLY A 138 -37.60 6.49 -6.53
C GLY A 138 -36.86 6.27 -5.22
N GLY A 139 -36.64 7.35 -4.48
CA GLY A 139 -35.78 7.38 -3.29
C GLY A 139 -34.31 7.42 -3.67
N VAL A 140 -33.46 7.98 -2.80
CA VAL A 140 -32.02 8.10 -3.04
C VAL A 140 -31.22 7.69 -1.82
N LEU A 141 -30.19 6.87 -2.05
CA LEU A 141 -29.18 6.49 -1.09
C LEU A 141 -27.82 7.08 -1.51
N ALA A 142 -27.27 8.00 -0.71
CA ALA A 142 -25.95 8.57 -0.90
C ALA A 142 -24.94 7.79 -0.05
N ILE A 143 -24.12 6.96 -0.68
CA ILE A 143 -23.09 6.15 -0.02
C ILE A 143 -21.82 6.99 0.16
N VAL A 144 -21.43 7.18 1.40
CA VAL A 144 -20.42 8.17 1.79
C VAL A 144 -19.18 7.46 2.36
N GLY A 145 -18.10 7.41 1.58
CA GLY A 145 -16.88 6.72 1.95
C GLY A 145 -16.02 7.51 2.95
N ASP A 146 -15.86 6.98 4.16
CA ASP A 146 -15.12 7.62 5.25
C ASP A 146 -13.91 6.80 5.74
N ASP A 147 -12.88 7.52 6.21
CA ASP A 147 -11.65 6.97 6.78
C ASP A 147 -11.23 7.77 8.02
N HIS A 148 -11.73 7.35 9.18
CA HIS A 148 -11.43 8.00 10.47
C HIS A 148 -9.94 8.07 10.79
N ASN A 149 -9.16 7.10 10.30
CA ASN A 149 -7.74 6.94 10.62
C ASN A 149 -6.81 7.49 9.53
N CYS A 150 -7.35 8.02 8.42
CA CYS A 150 -6.59 8.59 7.31
C CYS A 150 -5.49 7.66 6.74
N LYS A 151 -5.79 6.37 6.58
CA LYS A 151 -4.85 5.36 6.07
C LYS A 151 -4.50 5.56 4.59
N SER A 152 -5.48 6.02 3.82
CA SER A 152 -5.41 6.14 2.35
C SER A 152 -5.97 7.48 1.83
N SER A 153 -5.98 8.49 2.70
CA SER A 153 -6.57 9.82 2.47
C SER A 153 -5.51 10.90 2.67
N THR A 154 -5.79 12.12 2.21
CA THR A 154 -5.01 13.31 2.57
C THR A 154 -5.45 13.90 3.90
N LEU A 155 -6.71 13.68 4.30
CA LEU A 155 -7.28 14.14 5.56
C LEU A 155 -8.14 13.04 6.21
N PRO A 156 -8.17 12.94 7.55
CA PRO A 156 -9.14 12.10 8.26
C PRO A 156 -10.54 12.72 8.15
N SER A 157 -11.55 11.90 7.82
CA SER A 157 -12.90 12.41 7.54
C SER A 157 -13.93 12.00 8.60
N GLN A 158 -15.07 12.70 8.59
CA GLN A 158 -16.30 12.41 9.33
C GLN A 158 -17.44 13.15 8.59
N SER A 159 -18.03 12.48 7.62
CA SER A 159 -18.90 13.10 6.63
C SER A 159 -20.32 13.39 7.14
N GLU A 160 -20.70 12.91 8.33
CA GLU A 160 -21.99 13.19 8.94
C GLU A 160 -22.25 14.70 9.10
N PHE A 161 -21.20 15.50 9.35
CA PHE A 161 -21.33 16.96 9.41
C PHE A 161 -21.67 17.60 8.05
N ALA A 162 -21.10 17.07 6.97
CA ALA A 162 -21.43 17.54 5.62
C ALA A 162 -22.87 17.15 5.23
N MET A 163 -23.32 15.96 5.65
CA MET A 163 -24.72 15.55 5.48
C MET A 163 -25.67 16.43 6.31
N ALA A 164 -25.31 16.76 7.55
CA ALA A 164 -26.07 17.66 8.40
C ALA A 164 -26.18 19.07 7.79
N ASP A 165 -25.08 19.62 7.24
CA ASP A 165 -25.08 20.90 6.51
C ASP A 165 -25.93 20.87 5.24
N ALA A 166 -26.01 19.72 4.56
CA ALA A 166 -26.91 19.50 3.41
C ALA A 166 -28.35 19.15 3.81
N GLU A 167 -28.63 19.10 5.10
CA GLU A 167 -29.89 18.64 5.70
C GLU A 167 -30.33 17.23 5.25
N ILE A 168 -29.39 16.33 4.99
CA ILE A 168 -29.63 14.94 4.56
C ILE A 168 -29.58 13.99 5.77
N PRO A 169 -30.68 13.29 6.13
CA PRO A 169 -30.65 12.23 7.12
C PRO A 169 -29.57 11.19 6.82
N VAL A 170 -28.76 10.82 7.80
CA VAL A 170 -27.60 9.94 7.62
C VAL A 170 -27.70 8.70 8.50
N LEU A 171 -27.54 7.53 7.89
CA LEU A 171 -27.48 6.23 8.56
C LEU A 171 -26.01 5.79 8.72
N ASN A 172 -25.67 5.23 9.88
CA ASN A 172 -24.31 4.80 10.21
C ASN A 172 -24.24 3.29 10.54
N PRO A 173 -23.93 2.44 9.54
CA PRO A 173 -23.78 0.99 9.70
C PRO A 173 -22.65 0.61 10.66
N ALA A 174 -22.88 -0.40 11.50
CA ALA A 174 -21.85 -1.00 12.36
C ALA A 174 -21.22 -2.27 11.75
N SER A 175 -21.84 -2.84 10.71
CA SER A 175 -21.47 -4.12 10.12
C SER A 175 -21.89 -4.23 8.65
N ILE A 176 -21.43 -5.25 7.93
CA ILE A 176 -21.87 -5.53 6.57
C ILE A 176 -23.38 -5.89 6.54
N GLN A 177 -23.90 -6.50 7.60
CA GLN A 177 -25.34 -6.75 7.75
C GLN A 177 -26.11 -5.42 7.80
N ASP A 178 -25.66 -4.47 8.62
CA ASP A 178 -26.25 -3.12 8.68
C ASP A 178 -26.15 -2.38 7.34
N VAL A 179 -25.10 -2.60 6.54
CA VAL A 179 -25.01 -1.97 5.21
C VAL A 179 -26.18 -2.42 4.33
N LEU A 180 -26.52 -3.70 4.35
CA LEU A 180 -27.70 -4.21 3.63
C LEU A 180 -28.98 -3.65 4.25
N ASP A 181 -29.08 -3.71 5.57
CA ASP A 181 -30.34 -3.42 6.26
C ASP A 181 -30.67 -1.93 6.25
N TYR A 182 -29.71 -1.09 6.64
CA TYR A 182 -29.82 0.37 6.58
C TYR A 182 -29.84 0.89 5.15
N GLY A 183 -29.22 0.22 4.17
CA GLY A 183 -29.35 0.61 2.77
C GLY A 183 -30.78 0.47 2.25
N ILE A 184 -31.43 -0.68 2.53
CA ILE A 184 -32.83 -0.92 2.15
C ILE A 184 -33.80 -0.02 2.92
N HIS A 185 -33.60 0.14 4.24
CA HIS A 185 -34.38 1.10 5.03
C HIS A 185 -34.12 2.55 4.61
N GLY A 186 -32.92 2.88 4.13
CA GLY A 186 -32.59 4.22 3.66
C GLY A 186 -33.41 4.62 2.44
N TRP A 187 -33.59 3.72 1.45
CA TRP A 187 -34.53 3.99 0.37
C TRP A 187 -35.98 4.07 0.83
N ALA A 188 -36.41 3.19 1.74
CA ALA A 188 -37.77 3.22 2.25
C ALA A 188 -38.06 4.53 3.03
N MET A 189 -37.11 4.98 3.85
CA MET A 189 -37.15 6.27 4.55
C MET A 189 -37.12 7.45 3.57
N SER A 190 -36.31 7.38 2.52
CA SER A 190 -36.24 8.39 1.47
C SER A 190 -37.55 8.49 0.68
N ARG A 191 -38.19 7.35 0.38
CA ARG A 191 -39.52 7.27 -0.24
C ARG A 191 -40.65 7.71 0.69
N PHE A 192 -40.48 7.60 2.01
CA PHE A 192 -41.47 8.08 2.96
C PHE A 192 -41.36 9.58 3.23
N SER A 193 -40.14 10.07 3.48
CA SER A 193 -39.88 11.46 3.87
C SER A 193 -39.72 12.41 2.69
N GLY A 194 -39.42 11.92 1.48
CA GLY A 194 -39.07 12.74 0.33
C GLY A 194 -37.69 13.39 0.42
N ALA A 195 -36.91 13.11 1.48
CA ALA A 195 -35.52 13.52 1.63
C ALA A 195 -34.58 12.48 1.01
N TRP A 196 -33.36 12.88 0.68
CA TRP A 196 -32.29 11.93 0.40
C TRP A 196 -31.88 11.23 1.69
N THR A 197 -31.17 10.10 1.60
CA THR A 197 -30.61 9.44 2.77
C THR A 197 -29.14 9.14 2.55
N GLY A 198 -28.27 9.60 3.45
CA GLY A 198 -26.87 9.25 3.51
C GLY A 198 -26.66 7.90 4.18
N LEU A 199 -25.65 7.15 3.73
CA LEU A 199 -25.18 5.92 4.35
C LEU A 199 -23.67 5.98 4.49
N ILE A 200 -23.17 6.04 5.72
CA ILE A 200 -21.73 6.05 5.97
C ILE A 200 -21.13 4.69 5.58
N ALA A 201 -20.04 4.73 4.82
CA ALA A 201 -19.30 3.58 4.35
C ALA A 201 -17.86 3.69 4.86
N LEU A 202 -17.63 3.21 6.09
CA LEU A 202 -16.30 3.22 6.71
C LEU A 202 -15.37 2.21 6.03
N ALA A 203 -14.08 2.54 5.98
CA ALA A 203 -13.03 1.62 5.51
C ALA A 203 -13.09 0.26 6.23
N ASP A 204 -13.33 0.27 7.55
CA ASP A 204 -13.47 -0.93 8.37
C ASP A 204 -14.62 -1.87 7.96
N THR A 205 -15.68 -1.34 7.33
CA THR A 205 -16.82 -2.13 6.83
C THR A 205 -16.66 -2.47 5.35
N MET A 206 -16.11 -1.55 4.55
CA MET A 206 -15.99 -1.71 3.11
C MET A 206 -14.81 -2.60 2.69
N ASP A 207 -13.69 -2.51 3.41
CA ASP A 207 -12.50 -3.35 3.20
C ASP A 207 -12.59 -4.68 3.97
N SER A 208 -13.72 -4.95 4.64
CA SER A 208 -13.97 -6.21 5.32
C SER A 208 -14.86 -7.17 4.54
N GLY A 209 -14.78 -8.45 4.89
CA GLY A 209 -15.66 -9.51 4.44
C GLY A 209 -16.22 -10.29 5.63
N ALA A 210 -17.50 -10.65 5.56
CA ALA A 210 -18.19 -11.39 6.60
C ALA A 210 -19.25 -12.32 6.01
N VAL A 211 -19.68 -13.29 6.82
CA VAL A 211 -20.88 -14.08 6.56
C VAL A 211 -22.10 -13.27 7.01
N VAL A 212 -23.05 -13.05 6.11
CA VAL A 212 -24.27 -12.24 6.37
C VAL A 212 -25.54 -13.01 6.01
N ASN A 213 -26.64 -12.67 6.66
CA ASN A 213 -27.96 -13.20 6.34
C ASN A 213 -28.50 -12.48 5.08
N VAL A 214 -29.04 -13.25 4.15
CA VAL A 214 -29.51 -12.77 2.85
C VAL A 214 -31.01 -12.97 2.60
N ASP A 215 -31.75 -13.41 3.63
CA ASP A 215 -33.20 -13.56 3.61
C ASP A 215 -33.88 -12.23 3.30
N LEU A 216 -34.84 -12.23 2.35
CA LEU A 216 -35.60 -11.02 1.99
C LEU A 216 -36.75 -10.73 2.96
N ASP A 217 -37.25 -11.73 3.68
CA ASP A 217 -38.38 -11.60 4.61
C ASP A 217 -38.04 -10.86 5.92
N ARG A 218 -36.75 -10.69 6.20
CA ARG A 218 -36.27 -9.84 7.30
C ARG A 218 -36.67 -8.36 7.14
N PHE A 219 -36.97 -7.94 5.92
CA PHE A 219 -37.40 -6.58 5.62
C PHE A 219 -38.90 -6.41 5.89
N SER A 220 -39.22 -5.76 7.01
CA SER A 220 -40.58 -5.33 7.34
C SER A 220 -40.61 -3.81 7.50
N PHE A 221 -41.43 -3.15 6.69
CA PHE A 221 -41.55 -1.69 6.70
C PHE A 221 -42.83 -1.25 7.40
N VAL A 222 -42.69 -0.50 8.48
CA VAL A 222 -43.79 0.15 9.20
C VAL A 222 -43.91 1.59 8.74
N ALA A 223 -45.03 1.93 8.10
CA ALA A 223 -45.34 3.33 7.79
C ALA A 223 -45.80 4.04 9.07
N PRO A 224 -45.12 5.12 9.52
CA PRO A 224 -45.53 5.83 10.73
C PRO A 224 -46.84 6.60 10.51
N SER A 225 -47.60 6.79 11.59
CA SER A 225 -48.69 7.77 11.60
C SER A 225 -48.09 9.19 11.66
N PHE A 226 -48.06 9.88 10.53
CA PHE A 226 -47.46 11.20 10.39
C PHE A 226 -48.33 12.09 9.49
N HIS A 227 -48.50 13.36 9.85
CA HIS A 227 -49.30 14.31 9.07
C HIS A 227 -48.48 14.87 7.91
N LEU A 228 -48.69 14.34 6.70
CA LEU A 228 -48.09 14.85 5.48
C LEU A 228 -48.79 16.14 5.00
N PRO A 229 -48.06 17.09 4.39
CA PRO A 229 -48.65 18.30 3.85
C PRO A 229 -49.52 17.99 2.62
N GLU A 230 -50.47 18.86 2.28
CA GLU A 230 -51.43 18.66 1.17
C GLU A 230 -50.76 18.36 -0.18
N GLY A 231 -49.67 19.07 -0.50
CA GLY A 231 -48.88 18.84 -1.72
C GLY A 231 -47.89 17.67 -1.64
N GLY A 232 -47.88 16.92 -0.54
CA GLY A 232 -46.94 15.85 -0.25
C GLY A 232 -45.49 16.32 -0.02
N VAL A 233 -44.61 15.36 0.20
CA VAL A 233 -43.18 15.60 0.48
C VAL A 233 -42.27 15.46 -0.76
N HIS A 234 -42.76 14.85 -1.83
CA HIS A 234 -41.99 14.52 -3.02
C HIS A 234 -41.70 15.71 -3.91
N MET A 235 -40.72 15.53 -4.80
CA MET A 235 -40.32 16.52 -5.77
C MET A 235 -41.47 16.86 -6.73
N ARG A 236 -41.61 18.15 -7.05
CA ARG A 236 -42.65 18.69 -7.92
C ARG A 236 -42.19 19.95 -8.65
N ARG A 237 -42.93 20.35 -9.68
CA ARG A 237 -42.68 21.59 -10.43
C ARG A 237 -43.39 22.76 -9.76
N GLY A 238 -42.83 23.96 -9.93
CA GLY A 238 -43.48 25.22 -9.53
C GLY A 238 -43.24 25.67 -8.08
N ASP A 239 -42.48 24.91 -7.27
CA ASP A 239 -42.12 25.37 -5.91
C ASP A 239 -41.18 26.58 -5.96
N THR A 240 -41.44 27.57 -5.10
CA THR A 240 -40.46 28.62 -4.81
C THR A 240 -39.32 28.07 -3.94
N PRO A 241 -38.16 28.75 -3.86
CA PRO A 241 -37.07 28.33 -2.97
C PRO A 241 -37.50 28.20 -1.50
N LEU A 242 -38.35 29.11 -0.99
CA LEU A 242 -38.83 29.06 0.40
C LEU A 242 -39.80 27.89 0.64
N ASP A 243 -40.64 27.54 -0.34
CA ASP A 243 -41.53 26.38 -0.21
C ASP A 243 -40.75 25.06 -0.07
N LYS A 244 -39.60 24.96 -0.73
CA LYS A 244 -38.70 23.79 -0.62
C LYS A 244 -38.07 23.72 0.76
N GLU A 245 -37.57 24.84 1.27
CA GLU A 245 -36.98 24.92 2.62
C GLU A 245 -38.01 24.60 3.70
N ALA A 246 -39.18 25.24 3.65
CA ALA A 246 -40.27 24.98 4.59
C ALA A 246 -40.70 23.51 4.56
N ARG A 247 -40.81 22.91 3.37
CA ARG A 247 -41.13 21.49 3.24
C ARG A 247 -40.06 20.60 3.86
N LEU A 248 -38.78 20.87 3.58
CA LEU A 248 -37.66 20.10 4.11
C LEU A 248 -37.63 20.11 5.64
N ARG A 249 -37.69 21.30 6.26
CA ARG A 249 -37.55 21.45 7.71
C ARG A 249 -38.80 21.10 8.51
N HIS A 250 -39.98 21.45 8.02
CA HIS A 250 -41.23 21.22 8.77
C HIS A 250 -41.84 19.83 8.55
N PHE A 251 -41.53 19.17 7.44
CA PHE A 251 -42.16 17.89 7.09
C PHE A 251 -41.15 16.78 6.78
N LYS A 252 -40.17 16.98 5.91
CA LYS A 252 -39.29 15.88 5.48
C LYS A 252 -38.38 15.38 6.60
N LEU A 253 -37.67 16.27 7.30
CA LEU A 253 -36.79 15.88 8.41
C LEU A 253 -37.57 15.21 9.57
N PRO A 254 -38.70 15.78 10.06
CA PRO A 254 -39.53 15.10 11.05
C PRO A 254 -40.12 13.77 10.56
N ALA A 255 -40.46 13.66 9.26
CA ALA A 255 -40.93 12.40 8.69
C ALA A 255 -39.85 11.31 8.71
N ALA A 256 -38.57 11.66 8.47
CA ALA A 256 -37.46 10.72 8.61
C ALA A 256 -37.30 10.23 10.06
N GLN A 257 -37.36 11.15 11.05
CA GLN A 257 -37.38 10.81 12.48
C GLN A 257 -38.56 9.88 12.84
N ALA A 258 -39.77 10.19 12.39
CA ALA A 258 -40.94 9.36 12.61
C ALA A 258 -40.79 7.96 11.99
N TYR A 259 -40.17 7.86 10.82
CA TYR A 259 -39.86 6.58 10.17
C TYR A 259 -38.87 5.76 10.99
N VAL A 260 -37.76 6.34 11.44
CA VAL A 260 -36.76 5.70 12.31
C VAL A 260 -37.42 5.14 13.56
N ARG A 261 -38.27 5.94 14.22
CA ARG A 261 -39.00 5.52 15.42
C ARG A 261 -39.93 4.35 15.17
N ALA A 262 -40.78 4.43 14.14
CA ALA A 262 -41.77 3.39 13.85
C ALA A 262 -41.13 2.06 13.43
N ASN A 263 -39.97 2.11 12.76
CA ASN A 263 -39.23 0.92 12.34
C ASN A 263 -38.20 0.46 13.37
N ARG A 264 -38.07 1.15 14.52
CA ARG A 264 -37.11 0.85 15.59
C ARG A 264 -35.67 0.68 15.07
N LEU A 265 -35.27 1.53 14.13
CA LEU A 265 -33.90 1.49 13.63
C LEU A 265 -32.92 1.86 14.74
N ASP A 266 -33.28 2.89 15.53
CA ASP A 266 -32.66 3.18 16.81
C ASP A 266 -33.29 2.28 17.88
N HIS A 267 -32.48 1.46 18.57
CA HIS A 267 -33.01 0.45 19.51
C HIS A 267 -32.00 0.01 20.56
N VAL A 268 -32.50 -0.57 21.65
CA VAL A 268 -31.68 -1.18 22.70
C VAL A 268 -31.08 -2.50 22.21
N ILE A 269 -29.75 -2.60 22.21
CA ILE A 269 -28.99 -3.81 21.85
C ILE A 269 -28.45 -4.57 23.07
N LEU A 270 -28.46 -3.94 24.25
CA LEU A 270 -28.19 -4.59 25.53
C LEU A 270 -29.24 -4.11 26.54
N PRO A 271 -30.24 -4.94 26.88
CA PRO A 271 -31.25 -4.59 27.87
C PRO A 271 -30.73 -4.75 29.30
N SER A 272 -31.28 -3.95 30.23
CA SER A 272 -31.06 -4.11 31.67
C SER A 272 -32.38 -4.35 32.39
N PRO A 273 -32.44 -5.27 33.38
CA PRO A 273 -33.61 -5.41 34.24
C PRO A 273 -33.84 -4.20 35.17
N LYS A 274 -32.78 -3.43 35.46
CA LYS A 274 -32.82 -2.23 36.32
C LYS A 274 -31.88 -1.17 35.74
N PRO A 275 -32.25 -0.53 34.62
CA PRO A 275 -31.37 0.40 33.92
C PRO A 275 -31.04 1.61 34.81
N ARG A 276 -29.75 1.89 34.96
CA ARG A 276 -29.19 3.04 35.70
C ARG A 276 -28.26 3.87 34.82
N ILE A 277 -27.54 3.21 33.92
CA ILE A 277 -26.54 3.80 33.03
C ILE A 277 -26.91 3.44 31.60
N GLY A 278 -27.16 4.45 30.78
CA GLY A 278 -27.34 4.27 29.34
C GLY A 278 -26.04 4.48 28.62
N VAL A 279 -25.72 3.62 27.65
CA VAL A 279 -24.63 3.83 26.70
C VAL A 279 -25.24 4.02 25.33
N ILE A 280 -25.01 5.17 24.70
CA ILE A 280 -25.47 5.45 23.35
C ILE A 280 -24.31 5.28 22.38
N VAL A 281 -24.51 4.46 21.35
CA VAL A 281 -23.48 4.08 20.38
C VAL A 281 -24.00 4.23 18.96
N THR A 282 -23.11 4.50 18.00
CA THR A 282 -23.44 4.53 16.57
C THR A 282 -22.31 3.96 15.72
N GLY A 283 -22.63 3.48 14.53
CA GLY A 283 -21.66 2.90 13.60
C GLY A 283 -20.79 1.82 14.27
N GLN A 284 -19.49 1.82 13.94
CA GLN A 284 -18.51 0.88 14.47
C GLN A 284 -18.53 0.75 16.02
N ALA A 285 -18.81 1.83 16.77
CA ALA A 285 -18.84 1.81 18.22
C ALA A 285 -19.91 0.85 18.79
N ALA A 286 -20.98 0.58 18.04
CA ALA A 286 -22.03 -0.34 18.44
C ALA A 286 -21.57 -1.79 18.57
N ARG A 287 -20.45 -2.14 17.93
CA ARG A 287 -19.81 -3.45 18.07
C ARG A 287 -18.61 -3.41 19.00
N ASP A 288 -17.81 -2.35 18.92
CA ASP A 288 -16.60 -2.20 19.74
C ASP A 288 -16.91 -2.15 21.25
N VAL A 289 -18.10 -1.67 21.63
CA VAL A 289 -18.55 -1.67 23.04
C VAL A 289 -18.61 -3.08 23.64
N PHE A 290 -19.00 -4.08 22.86
CA PHE A 290 -19.04 -5.48 23.33
C PHE A 290 -17.64 -6.08 23.48
N GLU A 291 -16.69 -5.69 22.62
CA GLU A 291 -15.28 -6.04 22.82
C GLU A 291 -14.70 -5.35 24.05
N ALA A 292 -15.08 -4.09 24.31
CA ALA A 292 -14.64 -3.37 25.50
C ALA A 292 -15.20 -4.00 26.79
N LEU A 293 -16.47 -4.43 26.79
CA LEU A 293 -17.07 -5.19 27.90
C LEU A 293 -16.37 -6.54 28.10
N ALA A 294 -16.14 -7.28 27.02
CA ALA A 294 -15.42 -8.56 27.09
C ALA A 294 -13.97 -8.39 27.59
N ALA A 295 -13.30 -7.31 27.17
CA ALA A 295 -11.95 -6.97 27.60
C ALA A 295 -11.86 -6.73 29.11
N ILE A 296 -12.84 -6.06 29.71
CA ILE A 296 -12.91 -5.85 31.16
C ILE A 296 -13.52 -7.04 31.91
N GLY A 297 -13.89 -8.12 31.21
CA GLY A 297 -14.35 -9.36 31.80
C GLY A 297 -15.85 -9.43 32.10
N LEU A 298 -16.66 -8.52 31.56
CA LEU A 298 -18.12 -8.52 31.71
C LEU A 298 -18.81 -9.15 30.51
N THR A 299 -19.67 -10.13 30.76
CA THR A 299 -20.64 -10.59 29.75
C THR A 299 -21.76 -9.56 29.59
N PRO A 300 -22.48 -9.54 28.45
CA PRO A 300 -23.63 -8.65 28.28
C PRO A 300 -24.68 -8.79 29.39
N GLU A 301 -24.91 -10.03 29.87
CA GLU A 301 -25.82 -10.31 30.97
C GLU A 301 -25.35 -9.70 32.30
N GLN A 302 -24.06 -9.86 32.64
CA GLN A 302 -23.48 -9.27 33.85
C GLN A 302 -23.53 -7.75 33.80
N ALA A 303 -23.19 -7.15 32.66
CA ALA A 303 -23.29 -5.71 32.45
C ALA A 303 -24.74 -5.22 32.62
N GLY A 304 -25.71 -5.93 32.06
CA GLY A 304 -27.14 -5.67 32.23
C GLY A 304 -27.56 -5.69 33.71
N ASN A 305 -27.12 -6.70 34.46
CA ASN A 305 -27.42 -6.85 35.90
C ASN A 305 -26.80 -5.74 36.77
N LEU A 306 -25.69 -5.14 36.33
CA LEU A 306 -25.08 -3.95 36.96
C LEU A 306 -25.83 -2.65 36.63
N GLY A 307 -26.88 -2.71 35.82
CA GLY A 307 -27.70 -1.56 35.43
C GLY A 307 -27.27 -0.89 34.13
N LEU A 308 -26.37 -1.50 33.35
CA LEU A 308 -25.94 -0.99 32.05
C LEU A 308 -26.96 -1.35 30.98
N THR A 309 -27.37 -0.39 30.16
CA THR A 309 -28.13 -0.65 28.94
C THR A 309 -27.51 0.06 27.75
N VAL A 310 -27.48 -0.57 26.58
CA VAL A 310 -26.84 -0.02 25.37
C VAL A 310 -27.90 0.25 24.31
N PHE A 311 -27.94 1.49 23.81
CA PHE A 311 -28.83 1.96 22.76
C PHE A 311 -28.04 2.27 21.49
N LYS A 312 -28.37 1.57 20.41
CA LYS A 312 -27.80 1.78 19.09
C LYS A 312 -28.59 2.87 18.37
N VAL A 313 -27.88 3.90 17.90
CA VAL A 313 -28.40 4.93 17.01
C VAL A 313 -27.99 4.59 15.59
N ALA A 314 -28.97 4.19 14.77
CA ALA A 314 -28.83 3.98 13.34
C ALA A 314 -28.73 5.31 12.59
N MET A 315 -29.50 6.32 12.99
CA MET A 315 -29.52 7.65 12.36
C MET A 315 -28.89 8.72 13.29
N PRO A 316 -27.56 8.90 13.27
CA PRO A 316 -26.91 9.91 14.12
C PRO A 316 -27.32 11.35 13.81
N TRP A 317 -27.83 11.63 12.59
CA TRP A 317 -28.42 12.92 12.28
C TRP A 317 -29.58 12.80 11.26
N PRO A 318 -30.71 13.50 11.46
CA PRO A 318 -31.08 14.19 12.69
C PRO A 318 -31.47 13.18 13.78
N LEU A 319 -30.94 13.32 15.00
CA LEU A 319 -31.24 12.40 16.11
C LEU A 319 -32.74 12.34 16.38
N GLU A 320 -33.32 11.14 16.54
CA GLU A 320 -34.75 10.97 16.82
C GLU A 320 -35.06 11.30 18.30
N PRO A 321 -35.83 12.38 18.59
CA PRO A 321 -35.89 12.93 19.94
C PRO A 321 -36.82 12.16 20.88
N GLU A 322 -37.86 11.48 20.40
CA GLU A 322 -38.83 10.81 21.28
C GLU A 322 -38.23 9.51 21.86
N GLY A 323 -37.73 8.62 21.01
CA GLY A 323 -37.14 7.35 21.40
C GLY A 323 -35.88 7.52 22.26
N VAL A 324 -35.05 8.53 21.99
CA VAL A 324 -33.88 8.80 22.84
C VAL A 324 -34.29 9.34 24.22
N ARG A 325 -35.34 10.17 24.31
CA ARG A 325 -35.89 10.62 25.60
C ARG A 325 -36.52 9.47 26.38
N GLU A 326 -37.23 8.58 25.70
CA GLU A 326 -37.80 7.36 26.30
C GLU A 326 -36.68 6.45 26.85
N PHE A 327 -35.61 6.24 26.08
CA PHE A 327 -34.44 5.49 26.55
C PHE A 327 -33.77 6.15 27.77
N CYS A 328 -33.64 7.48 27.76
CA CYS A 328 -33.00 8.22 28.85
C CYS A 328 -33.84 8.32 30.13
N ALA A 329 -35.14 8.01 30.06
CA ALA A 329 -36.05 8.17 31.18
C ALA A 329 -35.65 7.28 32.37
N GLY A 330 -35.40 7.90 33.52
CA GLY A 330 -35.06 7.20 34.76
C GLY A 330 -33.60 6.78 34.90
N LEU A 331 -32.75 7.07 33.90
CA LEU A 331 -31.31 6.85 34.00
C LEU A 331 -30.64 7.90 34.90
N GLU A 332 -29.61 7.49 35.63
CA GLU A 332 -28.77 8.39 36.42
C GLU A 332 -27.77 9.13 35.52
N ARG A 333 -27.26 8.42 34.50
CA ARG A 333 -26.27 8.92 33.55
C ARG A 333 -26.38 8.25 32.18
N VAL A 334 -25.93 8.97 31.17
CA VAL A 334 -25.84 8.53 29.79
C VAL A 334 -24.42 8.78 29.29
N PHE A 335 -23.80 7.74 28.73
CA PHE A 335 -22.49 7.79 28.14
C PHE A 335 -22.55 7.63 26.63
N VAL A 336 -22.15 8.65 25.88
CA VAL A 336 -22.19 8.65 24.42
C VAL A 336 -20.82 8.22 23.89
N ILE A 337 -20.80 7.12 23.14
CA ILE A 337 -19.61 6.60 22.46
C ILE A 337 -19.83 6.73 20.95
N GLU A 338 -19.24 7.77 20.40
CA GLU A 338 -19.18 8.02 18.96
C GLU A 338 -17.73 8.30 18.56
N HIS A 339 -17.28 7.77 17.43
CA HIS A 339 -15.92 8.03 16.94
C HIS A 339 -15.81 9.49 16.44
N LYS A 340 -14.58 10.04 16.41
CA LYS A 340 -14.31 11.41 15.91
C LYS A 340 -15.06 12.48 16.72
N ARG A 341 -15.50 13.59 16.12
CA ARG A 341 -16.14 14.71 16.83
C ARG A 341 -17.54 14.34 17.32
N PRO A 342 -18.02 14.91 18.44
CA PRO A 342 -19.35 14.62 18.96
C PRO A 342 -20.44 15.21 18.04
N LEU A 343 -21.38 14.38 17.61
CA LEU A 343 -22.57 14.78 16.85
C LEU A 343 -23.85 14.37 17.60
N ILE A 344 -23.88 13.16 18.17
CA ILE A 344 -25.01 12.69 18.98
C ILE A 344 -25.00 13.39 20.34
N GLU A 345 -23.84 13.54 20.99
CA GLU A 345 -23.75 14.10 22.35
C GLU A 345 -24.39 15.50 22.44
N GLU A 346 -24.16 16.36 21.44
CA GLU A 346 -24.70 17.72 21.40
C GLU A 346 -26.22 17.73 21.15
N GLN A 347 -26.70 16.93 20.20
CA GLN A 347 -28.13 16.78 19.91
C GLN A 347 -28.90 16.19 21.09
N LEU A 348 -28.31 15.20 21.77
CA LEU A 348 -28.87 14.57 22.96
C LEU A 348 -29.04 15.59 24.08
N LYS A 349 -28.00 16.40 24.36
CA LYS A 349 -28.07 17.47 25.36
C LYS A 349 -29.20 18.45 25.03
N ALA A 350 -29.34 18.84 23.77
CA ALA A 350 -30.45 19.69 23.33
C ALA A 350 -31.82 19.01 23.52
N ALA A 351 -31.95 17.73 23.14
CA ALA A 351 -33.20 16.98 23.32
C ALA A 351 -33.60 16.84 24.80
N LEU A 352 -32.64 16.70 25.71
CA LEU A 352 -32.89 16.56 27.14
C LEU A 352 -33.00 17.90 27.89
N TYR A 353 -32.56 19.01 27.29
CA TYR A 353 -32.42 20.29 27.99
C TYR A 353 -33.72 20.80 28.61
N ASP A 354 -34.83 20.67 27.88
CA ASP A 354 -36.16 21.13 28.28
C ASP A 354 -36.86 20.23 29.33
N LEU A 355 -36.26 19.08 29.68
CA LEU A 355 -36.79 18.22 30.73
C LEU A 355 -36.52 18.84 32.12
N PRO A 356 -37.40 18.60 33.12
CA PRO A 356 -37.12 19.00 34.50
C PRO A 356 -35.79 18.45 35.01
N ASP A 357 -35.06 19.20 35.82
CA ASP A 357 -33.75 18.83 36.40
C ASP A 357 -33.73 17.42 36.98
N SER A 358 -34.78 17.03 37.72
CA SER A 358 -34.92 15.71 38.34
C SER A 358 -35.08 14.55 37.35
N LYS A 359 -35.31 14.84 36.07
CA LYS A 359 -35.48 13.87 34.99
C LYS A 359 -34.34 13.89 33.97
N ARG A 360 -33.34 14.76 34.16
CA ARG A 360 -32.19 14.89 33.26
C ARG A 360 -31.04 14.01 33.76
N PRO A 361 -30.63 12.96 33.02
CA PRO A 361 -29.43 12.22 33.36
C PRO A 361 -28.18 13.08 33.13
N ILE A 362 -27.09 12.74 33.81
CA ILE A 362 -25.78 13.31 33.50
C ILE A 362 -25.33 12.77 32.14
N VAL A 363 -25.04 13.65 31.17
CA VAL A 363 -24.56 13.25 29.85
C VAL A 363 -23.04 13.40 29.75
N GLU A 364 -22.36 12.28 29.54
CA GLU A 364 -20.91 12.16 29.39
C GLU A 364 -20.59 11.56 28.01
N GLY A 365 -19.39 11.78 27.51
CA GLY A 365 -18.97 11.26 26.20
C GLY A 365 -17.52 11.62 25.92
N LYS A 366 -17.31 12.65 25.10
CA LYS A 366 -15.96 13.23 24.91
C LYS A 366 -15.42 13.84 26.19
N ARG A 367 -16.31 14.38 27.01
CA ARG A 367 -15.98 14.94 28.32
C ARG A 367 -16.77 14.23 29.41
N ALA A 368 -16.16 14.10 30.58
CA ALA A 368 -16.81 13.66 31.80
C ALA A 368 -17.65 14.80 32.41
N ALA A 369 -18.42 14.48 33.46
CA ALA A 369 -19.29 15.44 34.16
C ALA A 369 -18.56 16.67 34.72
N ASP A 370 -17.27 16.56 35.05
CA ASP A 370 -16.41 17.63 35.53
C ASP A 370 -15.75 18.46 34.41
N GLY A 371 -16.03 18.12 33.15
CA GLY A 371 -15.50 18.77 31.95
C GLY A 371 -14.14 18.23 31.48
N GLN A 372 -13.54 17.28 32.20
CA GLN A 372 -12.27 16.66 31.81
C GLN A 372 -12.44 15.77 30.57
N PRO A 373 -11.42 15.64 29.70
CA PRO A 373 -11.45 14.71 28.59
C PRO A 373 -11.66 13.25 29.05
N LEU A 374 -12.55 12.53 28.37
CA LEU A 374 -12.90 11.13 28.68
C LEU A 374 -12.69 10.20 27.48
N LEU A 375 -13.19 10.59 26.31
CA LEU A 375 -12.97 9.90 25.03
C LEU A 375 -12.37 10.87 24.01
N SER A 376 -11.48 10.37 23.16
CA SER A 376 -10.83 11.13 22.10
C SER A 376 -11.84 11.56 21.03
N ASP A 377 -11.70 12.80 20.57
CA ASP A 377 -12.37 13.35 19.38
C ASP A 377 -11.53 13.20 18.10
N ILE A 378 -10.34 12.59 18.22
CA ILE A 378 -9.41 12.32 17.13
C ILE A 378 -9.41 10.82 16.81
N ALA A 379 -9.37 10.50 15.52
CA ALA A 379 -9.34 9.13 15.01
C ALA A 379 -10.53 8.25 15.50
N SER A 380 -10.42 6.94 15.30
CA SER A 380 -11.34 5.98 15.91
C SER A 380 -10.92 5.68 17.36
N ILE A 381 -11.83 5.88 18.31
CA ILE A 381 -11.70 5.39 19.70
C ILE A 381 -11.27 3.92 19.71
N THR A 382 -10.23 3.61 20.48
CA THR A 382 -9.69 2.25 20.58
C THR A 382 -10.43 1.41 21.63
N VAL A 383 -10.42 0.08 21.52
CA VAL A 383 -11.03 -0.81 22.53
C VAL A 383 -10.47 -0.58 23.94
N PRO A 384 -9.14 -0.44 24.17
CA PRO A 384 -8.61 -0.14 25.49
C PRO A 384 -9.09 1.20 26.07
N GLU A 385 -9.18 2.23 25.23
CA GLU A 385 -9.69 3.54 25.64
C GLU A 385 -11.17 3.47 26.03
N MET A 386 -11.98 2.79 25.22
CA MET A 386 -13.40 2.56 25.50
C MET A 386 -13.61 1.75 26.78
N ALA A 387 -12.84 0.68 26.97
CA ALA A 387 -12.83 -0.13 28.17
C ALA A 387 -12.47 0.70 29.41
N GLY A 388 -11.42 1.52 29.31
CA GLY A 388 -10.98 2.39 30.40
C GLY A 388 -12.02 3.45 30.78
N ALA A 389 -12.76 3.98 29.80
CA ALA A 389 -13.88 4.88 30.06
C ALA A 389 -15.07 4.15 30.71
N LEU A 390 -15.43 2.95 30.23
CA LEU A 390 -16.50 2.13 30.82
C LEU A 390 -16.21 1.78 32.29
N MET A 391 -14.97 1.47 32.64
CA MET A 391 -14.56 1.21 34.04
C MET A 391 -14.86 2.36 34.99
N LYS A 392 -14.80 3.62 34.51
CA LYS A 392 -15.08 4.81 35.31
C LYS A 392 -16.58 5.05 35.51
N ILE A 393 -17.41 4.45 34.67
CA ILE A 393 -18.85 4.73 34.58
C ILE A 393 -19.66 3.61 35.23
N ILE A 394 -19.25 2.35 35.04
CA ILE A 394 -19.92 1.18 35.62
C ILE A 394 -19.81 1.23 37.16
N PRO A 395 -20.87 0.91 37.92
CA PRO A 395 -20.83 0.98 39.38
C PRO A 395 -19.84 -0.03 39.96
N ALA A 396 -19.24 0.31 41.10
CA ALA A 396 -18.38 -0.61 41.83
C ALA A 396 -19.16 -1.84 42.37
N GLY A 397 -18.45 -2.92 42.70
CA GLY A 397 -19.03 -4.12 43.31
C GLY A 397 -19.08 -5.37 42.44
N TRP A 398 -18.32 -5.39 41.34
CA TRP A 398 -18.07 -6.57 40.51
C TRP A 398 -16.57 -6.91 40.48
N ASP A 399 -16.22 -8.12 40.02
CA ASP A 399 -14.84 -8.61 40.00
C ASP A 399 -14.02 -7.97 38.86
N THR A 400 -13.16 -7.02 39.20
CA THR A 400 -12.30 -6.30 38.25
C THR A 400 -11.01 -7.04 37.89
N THR A 401 -10.74 -8.23 38.46
CA THR A 401 -9.47 -8.94 38.28
C THR A 401 -9.14 -9.18 36.79
N ARG A 402 -10.16 -9.47 35.97
CA ARG A 402 -9.98 -9.62 34.52
C ARG A 402 -9.65 -8.31 33.81
N ALA A 403 -10.25 -7.20 34.24
CA ALA A 403 -9.99 -5.88 33.70
C ALA A 403 -8.55 -5.45 34.02
N ASP A 404 -8.11 -5.62 35.27
CA ASP A 404 -6.75 -5.31 35.71
C ASP A 404 -5.73 -6.12 34.88
N ALA A 405 -5.96 -7.43 34.74
CA ALA A 405 -5.13 -8.28 33.90
C ALA A 405 -5.12 -7.87 32.42
N TYR A 406 -6.25 -7.38 31.88
CA TYR A 406 -6.33 -6.87 30.52
C TYR A 406 -5.51 -5.59 30.34
N PHE A 407 -5.68 -4.59 31.21
CA PHE A 407 -4.95 -3.33 31.11
C PHE A 407 -3.45 -3.53 31.34
N ASP A 408 -3.06 -4.38 32.29
CA ASP A 408 -1.66 -4.76 32.49
C ASP A 408 -1.08 -5.41 31.23
N ARG A 409 -1.84 -6.32 30.60
CA ARG A 409 -1.44 -6.98 29.36
C ARG A 409 -1.28 -5.98 28.22
N VAL A 410 -2.28 -5.14 27.97
CA VAL A 410 -2.24 -4.14 26.89
C VAL A 410 -1.15 -3.10 27.15
N GLY A 411 -0.96 -2.67 28.39
CA GLY A 411 0.11 -1.77 28.81
C GLY A 411 1.49 -2.36 28.50
N ARG A 412 1.75 -3.60 28.92
CA ARG A 412 3.00 -4.33 28.61
C ARG A 412 3.19 -4.50 27.10
N ALA A 413 2.13 -4.86 26.36
CA ALA A 413 2.21 -5.00 24.91
C ALA A 413 2.52 -3.66 24.23
N GLY A 414 1.93 -2.55 24.68
CA GLY A 414 2.19 -1.21 24.16
C GLY A 414 3.58 -0.65 24.51
N GLU A 415 4.09 -0.93 25.70
CA GLU A 415 5.48 -0.64 26.08
C GLU A 415 6.47 -1.48 25.27
N SER A 416 6.21 -2.78 25.13
CA SER A 416 7.03 -3.67 24.33
C SER A 416 7.01 -3.29 22.86
N ALA A 417 5.86 -2.93 22.29
CA ALA A 417 5.76 -2.43 20.93
C ALA A 417 6.59 -1.15 20.76
N ARG A 418 6.53 -0.19 21.70
CA ARG A 418 7.36 1.03 21.65
C ARG A 418 8.86 0.74 21.78
N ALA A 419 9.26 -0.20 22.63
CA ALA A 419 10.67 -0.52 22.87
C ALA A 419 11.28 -1.46 21.81
N ASN A 420 10.49 -2.40 21.29
CA ASN A 420 10.95 -3.47 20.41
C ASN A 420 10.53 -3.27 18.94
N ALA A 421 9.72 -2.26 18.59
CA ALA A 421 9.39 -1.97 17.19
C ALA A 421 10.64 -1.69 16.37
N SER A 422 10.69 -2.30 15.19
CA SER A 422 11.73 -2.00 14.22
C SER A 422 11.63 -0.55 13.76
N PRO A 423 12.73 0.22 13.75
CA PRO A 423 12.74 1.55 13.14
C PRO A 423 12.64 1.48 11.61
N THR A 424 12.77 0.29 11.02
CA THR A 424 12.67 0.10 9.57
C THR A 424 11.20 0.08 9.17
N LEU A 425 10.75 1.12 8.48
CA LEU A 425 9.38 1.27 7.99
C LEU A 425 9.31 1.16 6.46
N ARG A 426 8.20 0.62 5.95
CA ARG A 426 7.88 0.62 4.51
C ARG A 426 7.21 1.94 4.14
N SER A 427 8.01 2.93 3.73
CA SER A 427 7.49 4.24 3.27
C SER A 427 6.78 4.11 1.91
N PRO A 428 5.69 4.86 1.66
CA PRO A 428 5.01 4.86 0.37
C PRO A 428 5.97 5.10 -0.80
N HIS A 429 5.86 4.29 -1.85
CA HIS A 429 6.79 4.32 -2.96
C HIS A 429 6.15 3.92 -4.29
N PHE A 430 6.75 4.35 -5.40
CA PHE A 430 6.36 3.93 -6.74
C PHE A 430 6.61 2.43 -6.96
N CYS A 431 5.70 1.80 -7.72
CA CYS A 431 5.86 0.42 -8.17
C CYS A 431 7.13 0.22 -9.02
N SER A 432 7.64 -1.01 -9.10
CA SER A 432 8.74 -1.35 -9.99
C SER A 432 8.44 -0.94 -11.44
N GLY A 433 9.35 -0.21 -12.07
CA GLY A 433 9.20 0.29 -13.45
C GLY A 433 8.09 1.31 -13.65
N CYS A 434 7.57 1.94 -12.58
CA CYS A 434 6.55 2.99 -12.69
C CYS A 434 7.06 4.16 -13.56
N PRO A 435 6.26 4.67 -14.52
CA PRO A 435 6.63 5.84 -15.33
C PRO A 435 6.89 7.09 -14.49
N HIS A 436 6.24 7.19 -13.32
CA HIS A 436 6.41 8.31 -12.41
C HIS A 436 7.77 8.37 -11.73
N ASN A 437 8.58 7.30 -11.78
CA ASN A 437 9.97 7.38 -11.33
C ASN A 437 10.77 8.42 -12.15
N THR A 438 10.49 8.52 -13.44
CA THR A 438 11.13 9.49 -14.34
C THR A 438 10.27 10.74 -14.46
N SER A 439 8.95 10.59 -14.62
CA SER A 439 8.08 11.72 -14.90
C SER A 439 7.96 12.73 -13.75
N THR A 440 8.32 12.38 -12.51
CA THR A 440 8.21 13.28 -11.35
C THR A 440 9.52 13.99 -11.00
N THR A 441 10.63 13.68 -11.68
CA THR A 441 11.87 14.45 -11.51
C THR A 441 11.72 15.86 -12.05
N VAL A 442 12.45 16.81 -11.47
CA VAL A 442 12.47 18.21 -11.92
C VAL A 442 13.92 18.68 -12.09
N PRO A 443 14.18 19.67 -12.97
CA PRO A 443 15.50 20.25 -13.13
C PRO A 443 16.02 20.88 -11.83
N GLU A 444 17.35 20.93 -11.69
CA GLU A 444 18.01 21.62 -10.57
C GLU A 444 17.48 23.05 -10.39
N GLY A 445 17.31 23.46 -9.12
CA GLY A 445 16.73 24.75 -8.75
C GLY A 445 15.21 24.86 -8.93
N SER A 446 14.52 23.77 -9.28
CA SER A 446 13.05 23.77 -9.42
C SER A 446 12.39 22.89 -8.37
N ARG A 447 11.11 23.14 -8.11
CA ARG A 447 10.23 22.26 -7.34
C ARG A 447 8.97 21.90 -8.13
N ALA A 448 8.28 20.86 -7.67
CA ALA A 448 6.97 20.46 -8.18
C ALA A 448 5.89 20.55 -7.11
N LEU A 449 4.66 20.79 -7.56
CA LEU A 449 3.43 20.64 -6.79
C LEU A 449 2.76 19.31 -7.17
N ALA A 450 1.92 18.78 -6.27
CA ALA A 450 1.15 17.56 -6.47
C ALA A 450 -0.28 17.70 -5.96
N GLY A 451 -1.16 16.83 -6.43
CA GLY A 451 -2.44 16.53 -5.79
C GLY A 451 -2.52 15.06 -5.40
N ILE A 452 -3.73 14.61 -5.08
CA ILE A 452 -3.97 13.20 -4.77
C ILE A 452 -3.93 12.35 -6.04
N GLY A 453 -3.12 11.30 -6.01
CA GLY A 453 -2.83 10.42 -7.15
C GLY A 453 -1.45 9.80 -6.97
N CYS A 454 -0.98 8.96 -7.91
CA CYS A 454 0.32 8.29 -7.72
C CYS A 454 1.45 9.30 -7.44
N HIS A 455 1.38 10.48 -8.08
CA HIS A 455 2.32 11.58 -7.91
C HIS A 455 2.33 12.17 -6.49
N TYR A 456 1.29 11.99 -5.67
CA TYR A 456 1.30 12.32 -4.24
C TYR A 456 2.44 11.60 -3.50
N MET A 457 2.80 10.37 -3.93
CA MET A 457 3.89 9.61 -3.31
C MET A 457 5.26 10.28 -3.48
N ALA A 458 5.42 11.22 -4.42
CA ALA A 458 6.64 11.97 -4.59
C ALA A 458 6.95 12.86 -3.36
N ASN A 459 5.96 13.25 -2.56
CA ASN A 459 6.18 13.98 -1.29
C ASN A 459 6.98 13.15 -0.27
N PHE A 460 6.95 11.82 -0.35
CA PHE A 460 7.75 10.93 0.52
C PHE A 460 9.14 10.67 -0.06
N MET A 461 9.49 11.33 -1.17
CA MET A 461 10.74 11.20 -1.91
C MET A 461 11.46 12.55 -2.00
N PRO A 462 12.36 12.87 -1.05
CA PRO A 462 13.05 14.16 -1.01
C PRO A 462 13.79 14.50 -2.31
N ASP A 463 14.31 13.48 -3.01
CA ASP A 463 14.98 13.61 -4.31
C ASP A 463 14.06 14.03 -5.47
N ARG A 464 12.73 14.07 -5.24
CA ARG A 464 11.74 14.54 -6.22
C ARG A 464 11.38 16.01 -6.08
N LYS A 465 11.81 16.68 -5.00
CA LYS A 465 11.53 18.11 -4.74
C LYS A 465 10.05 18.46 -5.01
N THR A 466 9.15 17.55 -4.61
CA THR A 466 7.71 17.72 -4.74
C THR A 466 7.17 18.03 -3.37
N ASP A 467 6.57 19.21 -3.24
CA ASP A 467 6.08 19.73 -1.97
C ASP A 467 4.63 20.19 -2.10
N MET A 468 3.96 20.21 -0.95
CA MET A 468 2.55 20.58 -0.80
C MET A 468 1.61 19.63 -1.54
N THR A 469 0.35 19.59 -1.11
CA THR A 469 -0.68 18.79 -1.78
C THR A 469 -2.00 19.52 -1.76
N SER A 470 -2.64 19.62 -2.93
CA SER A 470 -3.98 20.18 -3.09
C SER A 470 -5.04 19.08 -3.19
N GLN A 471 -6.30 19.48 -3.06
CA GLN A 471 -7.45 18.65 -3.44
C GLN A 471 -7.40 18.26 -4.93
N MET A 472 -8.09 17.16 -5.28
CA MET A 472 -8.15 16.63 -6.65
C MET A 472 -8.76 17.65 -7.62
N GLY A 473 -7.98 18.08 -8.61
CA GLY A 473 -8.32 19.13 -9.57
C GLY A 473 -8.01 20.55 -9.11
N GLY A 474 -7.39 20.73 -7.94
CA GLY A 474 -6.85 22.01 -7.50
C GLY A 474 -5.35 22.18 -7.80
N GLU A 475 -4.74 21.20 -8.46
CA GLU A 475 -3.28 21.16 -8.66
C GLU A 475 -2.80 22.40 -9.42
N GLY A 476 -1.77 23.04 -8.88
CA GLY A 476 -1.19 24.28 -9.43
C GLY A 476 -1.90 25.56 -8.99
N ILE A 477 -3.17 25.52 -8.58
CA ILE A 477 -3.91 26.75 -8.24
C ILE A 477 -3.39 27.45 -6.99
N ALA A 478 -2.81 26.71 -6.05
CA ALA A 478 -2.10 27.30 -4.92
C ALA A 478 -0.97 28.25 -5.36
N TRP A 479 -0.34 28.00 -6.53
CA TRP A 479 0.68 28.87 -7.10
C TRP A 479 0.12 30.22 -7.57
N VAL A 480 -1.12 30.24 -8.09
CA VAL A 480 -1.78 31.48 -8.50
C VAL A 480 -1.89 32.47 -7.32
N GLY A 481 -2.05 31.97 -6.10
CA GLY A 481 -2.05 32.78 -4.89
C GLY A 481 -0.66 33.26 -4.43
N GLN A 482 0.42 32.71 -4.99
CA GLN A 482 1.81 32.94 -4.54
C GLN A 482 2.66 33.72 -5.55
N PHE A 483 2.52 33.44 -6.85
CA PHE A 483 3.53 33.80 -7.86
C PHE A 483 3.83 35.30 -7.99
N TRP A 484 2.88 36.17 -7.61
CA TRP A 484 3.06 37.63 -7.63
C TRP A 484 3.78 38.18 -6.39
N ALA A 485 3.99 37.34 -5.36
CA ALA A 485 4.51 37.71 -4.04
C ALA A 485 5.80 36.96 -3.66
N THR A 486 6.51 36.37 -4.62
CA THR A 486 7.73 35.58 -4.41
C THR A 486 8.74 35.81 -5.54
N ASP A 487 10.02 35.65 -5.25
CA ASP A 487 11.11 35.68 -6.24
C ASP A 487 11.25 34.35 -7.01
N GLU A 488 10.53 33.31 -6.57
CA GLU A 488 10.43 32.07 -7.33
C GLU A 488 9.61 32.29 -8.61
N ASP A 489 10.25 32.18 -9.76
CA ASP A 489 9.64 32.56 -11.04
C ASP A 489 8.78 31.44 -11.67
N HIS A 490 8.97 30.17 -11.26
CA HIS A 490 8.32 29.03 -11.91
C HIS A 490 8.19 27.82 -10.99
N VAL A 491 7.08 27.09 -11.14
CA VAL A 491 6.88 25.76 -10.54
C VAL A 491 6.41 24.73 -11.58
N PHE A 492 6.77 23.47 -11.36
CA PHE A 492 6.15 22.34 -12.06
C PHE A 492 4.91 21.86 -11.31
N VAL A 493 3.92 21.33 -12.02
CA VAL A 493 2.67 20.81 -11.43
C VAL A 493 2.43 19.39 -11.94
N ASN A 494 2.60 18.39 -11.09
CA ASN A 494 2.29 17.01 -11.44
C ASN A 494 0.77 16.81 -11.40
N LEU A 495 0.19 16.37 -12.52
CA LEU A 495 -1.24 16.14 -12.68
C LEU A 495 -1.47 14.79 -13.39
N GLY A 496 -2.21 13.86 -12.79
CA GLY A 496 -2.56 12.60 -13.47
C GLY A 496 -3.62 12.80 -14.57
N ASP A 497 -3.65 11.94 -15.59
CA ASP A 497 -4.70 11.92 -16.63
C ASP A 497 -6.12 11.68 -16.09
N GLY A 498 -6.26 10.83 -15.07
CA GLY A 498 -7.50 10.67 -14.32
C GLY A 498 -7.94 11.96 -13.63
N THR A 499 -7.01 12.67 -12.98
CA THR A 499 -7.30 13.95 -12.31
C THR A 499 -7.59 15.06 -13.32
N TYR A 500 -6.87 15.08 -14.44
CA TYR A 500 -7.14 16.00 -15.55
C TYR A 500 -8.58 15.87 -16.04
N SER A 501 -9.03 14.63 -16.25
CA SER A 501 -10.39 14.32 -16.71
C SER A 501 -11.45 14.68 -15.66
N HIS A 502 -11.17 14.38 -14.39
CA HIS A 502 -12.08 14.60 -13.27
C HIS A 502 -12.41 16.09 -13.05
N SER A 503 -11.38 16.94 -12.98
CA SER A 503 -11.54 18.38 -12.72
C SER A 503 -10.29 19.22 -13.01
N GLY A 504 -9.12 18.62 -13.22
CA GLY A 504 -7.85 19.34 -13.42
C GLY A 504 -7.80 20.18 -14.70
N SER A 505 -8.61 19.87 -15.71
CA SER A 505 -8.78 20.75 -16.88
C SER A 505 -9.26 22.16 -16.50
N LEU A 506 -10.12 22.30 -15.49
CA LEU A 506 -10.56 23.60 -14.98
C LEU A 506 -9.43 24.36 -14.27
N ALA A 507 -8.54 23.65 -13.57
CA ALA A 507 -7.35 24.27 -12.96
C ALA A 507 -6.41 24.84 -14.01
N ILE A 508 -6.15 24.11 -15.10
CA ILE A 508 -5.33 24.61 -16.21
C ILE A 508 -5.96 25.87 -16.82
N ARG A 509 -7.27 25.87 -17.07
CA ARG A 509 -7.99 27.06 -17.55
C ARG A 509 -7.78 28.26 -16.62
N ALA A 510 -7.97 28.08 -15.32
CA ALA A 510 -7.78 29.15 -14.33
C ALA A 510 -6.31 29.64 -14.29
N ALA A 511 -5.34 28.74 -14.35
CA ALA A 511 -3.92 29.08 -14.42
C ALA A 511 -3.57 29.88 -15.69
N VAL A 512 -4.14 29.53 -16.85
CA VAL A 512 -3.94 30.31 -18.08
C VAL A 512 -4.50 31.72 -17.92
N THR A 513 -5.69 31.86 -17.35
CA THR A 513 -6.32 33.19 -17.17
C THR A 513 -5.59 34.08 -16.17
N SER A 514 -4.85 33.51 -15.21
CA SER A 514 -4.09 34.30 -14.24
C SER A 514 -2.75 34.83 -14.78
N GLY A 515 -2.28 34.28 -15.91
CA GLY A 515 -0.96 34.60 -16.46
C GLY A 515 0.22 34.07 -15.64
N ALA A 516 -0.04 33.23 -14.62
CA ALA A 516 1.00 32.67 -13.76
C ALA A 516 1.96 31.80 -14.56
N LYS A 517 3.26 31.94 -14.29
CA LYS A 517 4.31 31.16 -14.94
C LYS A 517 4.47 29.80 -14.26
N MET A 518 4.06 28.73 -14.94
CA MET A 518 4.15 27.35 -14.43
C MET A 518 4.07 26.31 -15.56
N THR A 519 4.50 25.08 -15.28
CA THR A 519 4.39 23.95 -16.22
C THR A 519 3.55 22.83 -15.65
N TYR A 520 2.42 22.53 -16.28
CA TYR A 520 1.65 21.33 -15.98
C TYR A 520 2.27 20.11 -16.64
N LYS A 521 2.60 19.10 -15.82
CA LYS A 521 3.08 17.79 -16.24
C LYS A 521 1.89 16.83 -16.15
N ILE A 522 1.17 16.68 -17.28
CA ILE A 522 0.08 15.72 -17.39
C ILE A 522 0.69 14.32 -17.53
N LEU A 523 0.66 13.56 -16.45
CA LEU A 523 1.26 12.24 -16.34
C LEU A 523 0.25 11.19 -16.87
N TYR A 524 0.29 10.95 -18.17
CA TYR A 524 -0.62 10.05 -18.87
C TYR A 524 -0.18 8.59 -18.72
N ASN A 525 -0.98 7.78 -18.05
CA ASN A 525 -0.67 6.38 -17.76
C ASN A 525 -1.78 5.39 -18.15
N ASP A 526 -2.89 5.89 -18.74
CA ASP A 526 -4.01 5.12 -19.27
C ASP A 526 -4.83 4.37 -18.19
N ALA A 527 -4.64 4.69 -16.91
CA ALA A 527 -5.32 4.00 -15.82
C ALA A 527 -5.42 4.83 -14.53
N VAL A 528 -6.55 4.75 -13.84
CA VAL A 528 -6.65 5.24 -12.45
C VAL A 528 -5.98 4.24 -11.52
N ALA A 529 -4.65 4.35 -11.47
CA ALA A 529 -3.77 3.32 -10.95
C ALA A 529 -3.94 3.10 -9.44
N MET A 530 -3.98 4.17 -8.62
CA MET A 530 -4.05 4.06 -7.16
C MET A 530 -5.33 3.39 -6.62
N THR A 531 -6.42 3.37 -7.39
CA THR A 531 -7.70 2.80 -6.96
C THR A 531 -8.00 1.44 -7.59
N GLY A 532 -7.05 0.85 -8.33
CA GLY A 532 -7.17 -0.53 -8.81
C GLY A 532 -6.88 -0.74 -10.29
N GLY A 533 -6.52 0.30 -11.04
CA GLY A 533 -6.18 0.21 -12.47
C GLY A 533 -7.40 0.24 -13.39
N GLN A 534 -8.47 0.93 -12.99
CA GLN A 534 -9.62 1.22 -13.83
C GLN A 534 -9.21 2.06 -15.04
N GLN A 535 -9.99 1.99 -16.13
CA GLN A 535 -9.88 2.97 -17.21
C GLN A 535 -10.33 4.36 -16.73
N VAL A 536 -9.75 5.40 -17.31
CA VAL A 536 -10.18 6.79 -17.09
C VAL A 536 -11.51 7.02 -17.81
N GLU A 537 -12.50 7.61 -17.14
CA GLU A 537 -13.90 7.76 -17.62
C GLU A 537 -13.98 8.45 -18.97
N SER A 538 -13.17 9.50 -19.16
CA SER A 538 -13.18 10.30 -20.38
C SER A 538 -12.62 9.52 -21.58
N GLY A 539 -11.78 8.51 -21.34
CA GLY A 539 -11.06 7.76 -22.37
C GLY A 539 -10.18 8.64 -23.28
N GLN A 540 -9.84 9.86 -22.86
CA GLN A 540 -9.11 10.81 -23.70
C GLN A 540 -7.70 10.31 -24.01
N THR A 541 -7.33 10.36 -25.28
CA THR A 541 -5.96 10.10 -25.74
C THR A 541 -5.06 11.32 -25.52
N PRO A 542 -3.72 11.16 -25.52
CA PRO A 542 -2.78 12.29 -25.46
C PRO A 542 -3.03 13.37 -26.52
N ALA A 543 -3.45 12.97 -27.74
CA ALA A 543 -3.78 13.90 -28.80
C ALA A 543 -5.03 14.76 -28.48
N GLN A 544 -6.06 14.16 -27.89
CA GLN A 544 -7.26 14.88 -27.46
C GLN A 544 -6.97 15.82 -26.28
N ILE A 545 -6.14 15.38 -25.33
CA ILE A 545 -5.66 16.26 -24.23
C ILE A 545 -4.92 17.46 -24.82
N ALA A 546 -4.00 17.24 -25.76
CA ALA A 546 -3.24 18.32 -26.42
C ALA A 546 -4.16 19.33 -27.12
N GLN A 547 -5.19 18.86 -27.84
CA GLN A 547 -6.19 19.74 -28.47
C GLN A 547 -6.95 20.57 -27.44
N GLN A 548 -7.36 19.96 -26.33
CA GLN A 548 -8.13 20.63 -25.30
C GLN A 548 -7.28 21.73 -24.63
N VAL A 549 -6.05 21.44 -24.20
CA VAL A 549 -5.20 22.46 -23.58
C VAL A 549 -4.78 23.56 -24.56
N GLU A 550 -4.65 23.26 -25.86
CA GLU A 550 -4.46 24.30 -26.90
C GLU A 550 -5.69 25.21 -26.97
N ALA A 551 -6.90 24.64 -26.93
CA ALA A 551 -8.15 25.40 -26.92
C ALA A 551 -8.34 26.23 -25.64
N GLU A 552 -7.79 25.79 -24.50
CA GLU A 552 -7.73 26.58 -23.26
C GLU A 552 -6.72 27.74 -23.31
N GLY A 553 -5.88 27.82 -24.36
CA GLY A 553 -4.96 28.93 -24.60
C GLY A 553 -3.48 28.66 -24.30
N VAL A 554 -3.11 27.42 -23.95
CA VAL A 554 -1.70 27.04 -23.71
C VAL A 554 -0.90 27.14 -25.01
N GLN A 555 0.13 27.99 -25.02
CA GLN A 555 0.92 28.26 -26.24
C GLN A 555 2.03 27.24 -26.50
N THR A 556 2.59 26.66 -25.44
CA THR A 556 3.69 25.68 -25.51
C THR A 556 3.21 24.35 -24.94
N ILE A 557 3.02 23.39 -25.83
CA ILE A 557 2.58 22.03 -25.52
C ILE A 557 3.60 21.05 -26.08
N VAL A 558 4.05 20.11 -25.26
CA VAL A 558 4.96 19.04 -25.68
C VAL A 558 4.45 17.68 -25.25
N ILE A 559 4.77 16.66 -26.02
CA ILE A 559 4.57 15.26 -25.64
C ILE A 559 5.95 14.63 -25.44
N VAL A 560 6.15 14.02 -24.27
CA VAL A 560 7.34 13.22 -23.96
C VAL A 560 6.90 11.76 -23.85
N THR A 561 7.55 10.86 -24.59
CA THR A 561 7.18 9.44 -24.59
C THR A 561 8.39 8.53 -24.75
N GLU A 562 8.26 7.26 -24.34
CA GLU A 562 9.31 6.24 -24.51
C GLU A 562 9.48 5.75 -25.96
N ASP A 563 8.52 6.06 -26.85
CA ASP A 563 8.59 5.72 -28.26
C ASP A 563 7.92 6.83 -29.10
N PRO A 564 8.70 7.82 -29.58
CA PRO A 564 8.19 8.90 -30.42
C PRO A 564 7.54 8.42 -31.72
N THR A 565 7.89 7.21 -32.20
CA THR A 565 7.33 6.66 -33.44
C THR A 565 5.85 6.30 -33.32
N ARG A 566 5.32 6.13 -32.10
CA ARG A 566 3.88 5.96 -31.82
C ARG A 566 3.03 7.11 -32.34
N TYR A 567 3.64 8.27 -32.53
CA TYR A 567 2.97 9.47 -33.03
C TYR A 567 3.12 9.67 -34.53
N ALA A 568 3.89 8.81 -35.22
CA ALA A 568 3.98 8.82 -36.67
C ALA A 568 2.62 8.46 -37.28
N GLY A 569 1.90 9.48 -37.78
CA GLY A 569 0.58 9.30 -38.39
C GLY A 569 -0.62 9.42 -37.44
N VAL A 570 -0.41 9.83 -36.17
CA VAL A 570 -1.53 10.21 -35.30
C VAL A 570 -2.28 11.38 -35.92
N LYS A 571 -3.57 11.17 -36.19
CA LYS A 571 -4.44 12.20 -36.78
C LYS A 571 -4.82 13.23 -35.72
N ASN A 572 -5.02 14.47 -36.18
CA ASN A 572 -5.49 15.59 -35.37
C ASN A 572 -4.57 16.03 -34.22
N LEU A 573 -3.29 15.66 -34.22
CA LEU A 573 -2.33 16.27 -33.29
C LEU A 573 -2.18 17.77 -33.64
N PRO A 574 -2.30 18.70 -32.68
CA PRO A 574 -2.12 20.12 -32.96
C PRO A 574 -0.75 20.43 -33.57
N ARG A 575 -0.70 21.35 -34.56
CA ARG A 575 0.52 21.62 -35.35
C ARG A 575 1.69 22.13 -34.53
N ARG A 576 1.42 22.77 -33.38
CA ARG A 576 2.43 23.35 -32.49
C ARG A 576 3.02 22.34 -31.50
N VAL A 577 2.38 21.17 -31.33
CA VAL A 577 2.84 20.15 -30.39
C VAL A 577 4.12 19.52 -30.90
N LYS A 578 5.16 19.59 -30.07
CA LYS A 578 6.43 18.92 -30.34
C LYS A 578 6.49 17.61 -29.56
N ILE A 579 7.13 16.62 -30.16
CA ILE A 579 7.25 15.27 -29.61
C ILE A 579 8.72 15.02 -29.32
N TYR A 580 9.01 14.60 -28.11
CA TYR A 580 10.35 14.35 -27.61
C TYR A 580 10.46 12.92 -27.09
N ASP A 581 11.66 12.37 -27.19
CA ASP A 581 11.98 11.13 -26.51
C ASP A 581 12.08 11.40 -24.99
N ARG A 582 11.78 10.39 -24.18
CA ARG A 582 11.97 10.48 -22.73
C ARG A 582 13.42 10.78 -22.32
N GLU A 583 14.39 10.45 -23.16
CA GLU A 583 15.81 10.78 -22.92
C GLU A 583 16.07 12.30 -22.93
N ASP A 584 15.22 13.08 -23.60
CA ASP A 584 15.34 14.55 -23.69
C ASP A 584 14.58 15.28 -22.57
N LEU A 585 14.02 14.56 -21.59
CA LEU A 585 13.10 15.10 -20.57
C LEU A 585 13.70 16.28 -19.79
N GLU A 586 14.99 16.23 -19.44
CA GLU A 586 15.64 17.30 -18.69
C GLU A 586 15.71 18.60 -19.50
N ASP A 587 16.21 18.52 -20.73
CA ASP A 587 16.30 19.67 -21.65
C ASP A 587 14.92 20.25 -21.96
N VAL A 588 13.92 19.39 -22.14
CA VAL A 588 12.53 19.79 -22.35
C VAL A 588 12.01 20.54 -21.12
N GLN A 589 12.23 20.04 -19.91
CA GLN A 589 11.78 20.71 -18.68
C GLN A 589 12.49 22.06 -18.48
N VAL A 590 13.79 22.17 -18.78
CA VAL A 590 14.52 23.45 -18.72
C VAL A 590 13.93 24.47 -19.70
N MET A 591 13.59 24.04 -20.91
CA MET A 591 12.91 24.87 -21.91
C MET A 591 11.51 25.32 -21.43
N LEU A 592 10.74 24.40 -20.85
CA LEU A 592 9.40 24.71 -20.32
C LEU A 592 9.45 25.65 -19.11
N ARG A 593 10.43 25.50 -18.22
CA ARG A 593 10.69 26.43 -17.10
C ARG A 593 10.97 27.85 -17.58
N ALA A 594 11.66 27.99 -18.71
CA ALA A 594 11.96 29.30 -19.30
C ALA A 594 10.77 29.90 -20.07
N THR A 595 9.72 29.13 -20.33
CA THR A 595 8.55 29.58 -21.11
C THR A 595 7.68 30.52 -20.27
N PRO A 596 7.33 31.72 -20.75
CA PRO A 596 6.40 32.61 -20.06
C PRO A 596 4.98 32.03 -19.96
N GLY A 597 4.28 32.33 -18.87
CA GLY A 597 2.91 31.87 -18.62
C GLY A 597 2.82 30.36 -18.42
N VAL A 598 1.66 29.78 -18.78
CA VAL A 598 1.39 28.35 -18.60
C VAL A 598 1.90 27.55 -19.80
N SER A 599 2.66 26.50 -19.51
CA SER A 599 3.06 25.47 -20.48
C SER A 599 2.59 24.08 -20.04
N VAL A 600 2.43 23.16 -21.00
CA VAL A 600 1.97 21.78 -20.73
C VAL A 600 2.94 20.76 -21.32
N MET A 601 3.32 19.79 -20.50
CA MET A 601 4.00 18.56 -20.91
C MET A 601 3.07 17.38 -20.67
N ILE A 602 2.72 16.64 -21.73
CA ILE A 602 2.04 15.36 -21.62
C ILE A 602 3.11 14.28 -21.62
N TYR A 603 3.30 13.61 -20.48
CA TYR A 603 4.21 12.50 -20.34
C TYR A 603 3.44 11.19 -20.58
N ASP A 604 3.54 10.64 -21.79
CA ASP A 604 2.81 9.43 -22.25
C ASP A 604 3.61 8.16 -22.02
N GLN A 605 3.29 7.46 -20.93
CA GLN A 605 3.81 6.14 -20.63
C GLN A 605 2.84 5.34 -19.75
N MET A 606 2.41 4.17 -20.25
CA MET A 606 1.42 3.31 -19.58
C MET A 606 1.83 2.90 -18.16
N CYS A 607 0.85 2.79 -17.26
CA CYS A 607 1.06 2.26 -15.92
C CYS A 607 1.71 0.85 -15.96
N ALA A 608 2.88 0.70 -15.34
CA ALA A 608 3.66 -0.53 -15.37
C ALA A 608 2.93 -1.76 -14.82
N THR A 609 2.11 -1.59 -13.78
CA THR A 609 1.30 -2.67 -13.23
C THR A 609 0.20 -3.09 -14.22
N GLU A 610 -0.43 -2.13 -14.89
CA GLU A 610 -1.49 -2.41 -15.85
C GLU A 610 -0.94 -3.02 -17.14
N LYS A 611 0.20 -2.53 -17.64
CA LYS A 611 0.96 -3.14 -18.74
C LYS A 611 1.23 -4.63 -18.47
N ARG A 612 1.68 -4.98 -17.26
CA ARG A 612 1.89 -6.37 -16.83
C ARG A 612 0.59 -7.18 -16.77
N ARG A 613 -0.50 -6.62 -16.25
CA ARG A 613 -1.82 -7.28 -16.17
C ARG A 613 -2.37 -7.58 -17.57
N ARG A 614 -2.36 -6.60 -18.47
CA ARG A 614 -2.78 -6.74 -19.88
C ARG A 614 -1.94 -7.75 -20.63
N SER A 615 -0.61 -7.73 -20.42
CA SER A 615 0.30 -8.74 -20.99
C SER A 615 -0.04 -10.17 -20.50
N LYS A 616 -0.30 -10.36 -19.20
CA LYS A 616 -0.71 -11.67 -18.65
C LYS A 616 -2.08 -12.14 -19.17
N ARG A 617 -2.99 -11.22 -19.46
CA ARG A 617 -4.32 -11.49 -20.06
C ARG A 617 -4.26 -11.66 -21.59
N GLY A 618 -3.11 -11.46 -22.21
CA GLY A 618 -2.93 -11.56 -23.66
C GLY A 618 -3.51 -10.40 -24.46
N THR A 619 -3.85 -9.27 -23.83
CA THR A 619 -4.44 -8.10 -24.53
C THR A 619 -3.40 -7.14 -25.09
N ILE A 620 -2.14 -7.24 -24.65
CA ILE A 620 -0.97 -6.51 -25.19
C ILE A 620 0.19 -7.49 -25.31
N ALA A 621 1.04 -7.31 -26.32
CA ALA A 621 2.25 -8.13 -26.48
C ALA A 621 3.22 -7.97 -25.28
N PRO A 622 3.77 -9.06 -24.74
CA PRO A 622 4.70 -8.98 -23.63
C PRO A 622 6.04 -8.36 -24.06
N ASP A 623 6.67 -7.61 -23.15
CA ASP A 623 8.03 -7.13 -23.36
C ASP A 623 9.00 -8.32 -23.49
N ARG A 624 9.76 -8.35 -24.58
CA ARG A 624 10.70 -9.44 -24.88
C ARG A 624 12.13 -9.14 -24.48
N VAL A 625 12.37 -8.10 -23.68
CA VAL A 625 13.71 -7.73 -23.21
C VAL A 625 13.78 -7.94 -21.70
N ARG A 626 14.86 -8.57 -21.21
CA ARG A 626 15.13 -8.71 -19.77
C ARG A 626 16.50 -8.15 -19.44
N VAL A 627 16.66 -7.63 -18.24
CA VAL A 627 17.92 -7.05 -17.75
C VAL A 627 18.55 -8.00 -16.75
N ILE A 628 19.84 -8.25 -16.91
CA ILE A 628 20.69 -9.01 -16.00
C ILE A 628 21.87 -8.13 -15.59
N ILE A 629 22.32 -8.30 -14.34
CA ILE A 629 23.53 -7.69 -13.82
C ILE A 629 24.54 -8.82 -13.59
N ASN A 630 25.70 -8.73 -14.27
CA ASN A 630 26.86 -9.54 -13.93
C ASN A 630 27.38 -9.10 -12.56
N GLN A 631 27.19 -9.94 -11.54
CA GLN A 631 27.48 -9.60 -10.14
C GLN A 631 28.98 -9.43 -9.89
N GLU A 632 29.83 -10.20 -10.59
CA GLU A 632 31.29 -10.07 -10.51
C GLU A 632 31.76 -8.73 -11.08
N VAL A 633 31.12 -8.21 -12.13
CA VAL A 633 31.42 -6.88 -12.69
C VAL A 633 30.76 -5.76 -11.88
N CYS A 634 29.62 -6.00 -11.23
CA CYS A 634 28.96 -4.98 -10.41
C CYS A 634 29.85 -4.47 -9.26
N GLU A 635 29.89 -3.17 -9.05
CA GLU A 635 30.61 -2.54 -7.92
C GLU A 635 29.70 -2.26 -6.72
N GLY A 636 28.40 -2.55 -6.81
CA GLY A 636 27.45 -2.24 -5.74
C GLY A 636 27.28 -0.74 -5.47
N CYS A 637 27.57 0.12 -6.46
CA CYS A 637 27.53 1.58 -6.30
C CYS A 637 26.12 2.15 -6.07
N GLY A 638 25.08 1.44 -6.51
CA GLY A 638 23.69 1.86 -6.35
C GLY A 638 23.20 2.89 -7.38
N ASP A 639 24.03 3.34 -8.32
CA ASP A 639 23.62 4.35 -9.31
C ASP A 639 22.41 3.91 -10.16
N CYS A 640 22.32 2.62 -10.50
CA CYS A 640 21.12 2.07 -11.13
C CYS A 640 19.84 2.17 -10.29
N SER A 641 19.95 2.09 -8.95
CA SER A 641 18.85 2.32 -8.01
C SER A 641 18.49 3.81 -7.98
N VAL A 642 19.48 4.70 -7.91
CA VAL A 642 19.27 6.17 -7.91
C VAL A 642 18.57 6.63 -9.19
N LYS A 643 19.07 6.19 -10.36
CA LYS A 643 18.51 6.62 -11.65
C LYS A 643 17.13 6.04 -11.94
N SER A 644 16.86 4.79 -11.55
CA SER A 644 15.58 4.14 -11.84
C SER A 644 14.53 4.26 -10.74
N ASN A 645 14.95 4.52 -9.51
CA ASN A 645 14.11 4.51 -8.31
C ASN A 645 13.21 3.25 -8.24
N CYS A 646 13.75 2.10 -8.62
CA CYS A 646 12.99 0.87 -8.86
C CYS A 646 13.23 -0.17 -7.77
N LEU A 647 12.14 -0.64 -7.14
CA LEU A 647 12.16 -1.67 -6.09
C LEU A 647 12.63 -3.06 -6.59
N SER A 648 12.63 -3.31 -7.90
CA SER A 648 13.15 -4.56 -8.48
C SER A 648 14.67 -4.57 -8.66
N VAL A 649 15.36 -3.47 -8.37
CA VAL A 649 16.83 -3.42 -8.28
C VAL A 649 17.23 -3.73 -6.84
N GLU A 650 17.46 -5.01 -6.57
CA GLU A 650 17.66 -5.52 -5.21
C GLU A 650 19.15 -5.65 -4.86
N PRO A 651 19.51 -5.57 -3.56
CA PRO A 651 20.80 -6.03 -3.09
C PRO A 651 20.94 -7.55 -3.25
N VAL A 652 22.18 -7.98 -3.44
CA VAL A 652 22.58 -9.39 -3.37
C VAL A 652 23.93 -9.44 -2.66
N GLU A 653 24.09 -10.32 -1.68
CA GLU A 653 25.37 -10.50 -1.00
C GLU A 653 26.25 -11.44 -1.81
N THR A 654 27.52 -11.06 -2.02
CA THR A 654 28.50 -11.87 -2.75
C THR A 654 29.81 -11.90 -1.96
N GLU A 655 30.68 -12.87 -2.24
CA GLU A 655 32.00 -12.93 -1.61
C GLU A 655 32.80 -11.64 -1.80
N LEU A 656 32.51 -10.86 -2.86
CA LEU A 656 33.15 -9.59 -3.17
C LEU A 656 32.40 -8.37 -2.60
N GLY A 657 31.58 -8.60 -1.59
CA GLY A 657 30.71 -7.61 -0.97
C GLY A 657 29.36 -7.46 -1.67
N ARG A 658 28.54 -6.54 -1.19
CA ARG A 658 27.17 -6.32 -1.65
C ARG A 658 27.13 -5.82 -3.10
N LYS A 659 26.37 -6.52 -3.95
CA LYS A 659 26.14 -6.18 -5.36
C LYS A 659 24.68 -5.84 -5.62
N ARG A 660 24.28 -5.86 -6.89
CA ARG A 660 22.90 -5.61 -7.36
C ARG A 660 22.42 -6.77 -8.23
N ARG A 661 21.13 -7.08 -8.13
CA ARG A 661 20.43 -8.00 -9.04
C ARG A 661 19.12 -7.38 -9.50
N ILE A 662 18.57 -7.91 -10.59
CA ILE A 662 17.21 -7.58 -11.03
C ILE A 662 16.29 -8.72 -10.66
N ASN A 663 15.26 -8.44 -9.85
CA ASN A 663 14.22 -9.41 -9.55
C ASN A 663 13.32 -9.61 -10.79
N GLN A 664 13.46 -10.76 -11.44
CA GLN A 664 12.74 -11.07 -12.68
C GLN A 664 11.23 -11.27 -12.45
N SER A 665 10.81 -11.62 -11.23
CA SER A 665 9.41 -11.86 -10.87
C SER A 665 8.63 -10.56 -10.65
N THR A 666 9.30 -9.49 -10.23
CA THR A 666 8.67 -8.18 -9.95
C THR A 666 8.95 -7.11 -11.00
N CYS A 667 9.98 -7.28 -11.83
CA CYS A 667 10.38 -6.33 -12.87
C CYS A 667 9.28 -6.16 -13.95
N ASN A 668 8.91 -4.90 -14.22
CA ASN A 668 7.96 -4.52 -15.28
C ASN A 668 8.65 -3.99 -16.55
N THR A 669 9.96 -4.17 -16.68
CA THR A 669 10.70 -3.94 -17.95
C THR A 669 10.69 -2.50 -18.49
N ASP A 670 10.65 -1.49 -17.63
CA ASP A 670 10.79 -0.07 -18.05
C ASP A 670 12.24 0.29 -18.49
N LEU A 671 13.21 -0.56 -18.15
CA LEU A 671 14.62 -0.45 -18.54
C LEU A 671 15.38 0.79 -18.03
N SER A 672 14.77 1.69 -17.26
CA SER A 672 15.46 2.90 -16.75
C SER A 672 16.66 2.60 -15.87
N CYS A 673 16.76 1.40 -15.27
CA CYS A 673 17.97 0.97 -14.55
C CYS A 673 19.22 0.91 -15.45
N LEU A 674 19.04 0.77 -16.77
CA LEU A 674 20.11 0.81 -17.75
C LEU A 674 20.69 2.22 -17.94
N THR A 675 20.06 3.28 -17.44
CA THR A 675 20.67 4.63 -17.48
C THR A 675 21.82 4.76 -16.48
N GLY A 676 21.85 3.91 -15.43
CA GLY A 676 22.94 3.89 -14.47
C GLY A 676 24.29 3.55 -15.14
N PHE A 677 25.34 4.27 -14.78
CA PHE A 677 26.67 4.17 -15.38
C PHE A 677 27.43 2.95 -14.86
N CYS A 678 27.09 1.77 -15.40
CA CYS A 678 27.69 0.50 -15.01
C CYS A 678 27.82 -0.46 -16.20
N PRO A 679 29.02 -1.06 -16.42
CA PRO A 679 29.26 -2.02 -17.49
C PRO A 679 28.78 -3.45 -17.17
N SER A 680 28.19 -3.69 -15.99
CA SER A 680 27.68 -5.00 -15.59
C SER A 680 26.35 -5.38 -16.25
N PHE A 681 25.69 -4.43 -16.91
CA PHE A 681 24.37 -4.61 -17.48
C PHE A 681 24.41 -5.38 -18.80
N VAL A 682 23.61 -6.45 -18.86
CA VAL A 682 23.36 -7.20 -20.08
C VAL A 682 21.84 -7.29 -20.27
N THR A 683 21.38 -6.98 -21.47
CA THR A 683 19.99 -7.24 -21.86
C THR A 683 19.89 -8.51 -22.68
N VAL A 684 18.92 -9.35 -22.35
CA VAL A 684 18.56 -10.57 -23.10
C VAL A 684 17.26 -10.28 -23.85
N LYS A 685 17.31 -10.27 -25.18
CA LYS A 685 16.13 -10.10 -26.03
C LYS A 685 15.65 -11.45 -26.53
N ASP A 686 14.34 -11.70 -26.47
CA ASP A 686 13.69 -12.94 -26.92
C ASP A 686 14.23 -14.21 -26.21
N GLY A 687 14.68 -14.07 -24.95
CA GLY A 687 15.08 -15.21 -24.12
C GLY A 687 13.91 -15.77 -23.31
N GLU A 688 13.85 -17.09 -23.19
CA GLU A 688 12.86 -17.78 -22.37
C GLU A 688 13.41 -18.04 -20.96
N PRO A 689 12.59 -18.04 -19.89
CA PRO A 689 13.05 -18.45 -18.57
C PRO A 689 13.69 -19.84 -18.60
N ALA A 690 14.78 -20.05 -17.86
CA ALA A 690 15.51 -21.32 -17.86
C ALA A 690 14.64 -22.52 -17.46
N TRP A 691 13.71 -22.34 -16.53
CA TRP A 691 12.78 -23.39 -16.09
C TRP A 691 11.71 -23.75 -17.13
N THR A 692 11.60 -23.03 -18.27
CA THR A 692 10.63 -23.35 -19.32
C THR A 692 10.94 -24.75 -19.88
N GLY A 693 9.94 -25.64 -19.82
CA GLY A 693 10.07 -27.04 -20.23
C GLY A 693 10.77 -27.96 -19.24
N GLU A 694 11.16 -27.47 -18.05
CA GLU A 694 11.68 -28.33 -16.98
C GLU A 694 10.54 -29.02 -16.24
N VAL A 695 10.75 -30.27 -15.86
CA VAL A 695 9.81 -31.00 -14.99
C VAL A 695 9.92 -30.41 -13.58
N ARG A 696 8.79 -29.99 -13.01
CA ARG A 696 8.76 -29.48 -11.64
C ARG A 696 9.27 -30.55 -10.68
N ARG A 697 9.98 -30.09 -9.64
CA ARG A 697 10.42 -30.98 -8.57
C ARG A 697 9.22 -31.66 -7.93
N GLU A 698 9.29 -32.98 -7.82
CA GLU A 698 8.29 -33.75 -7.11
C GLU A 698 8.42 -33.52 -5.60
N PHE A 699 7.29 -33.57 -4.92
CA PHE A 699 7.20 -33.54 -3.46
C PHE A 699 6.07 -34.49 -3.05
N ASP A 700 6.20 -35.11 -1.87
CA ASP A 700 5.20 -36.04 -1.37
C ASP A 700 4.60 -35.55 -0.04
N ALA A 701 3.35 -35.10 -0.13
CA ALA A 701 2.54 -34.70 1.03
C ALA A 701 1.67 -35.85 1.57
N SER A 702 1.84 -37.08 1.07
CA SER A 702 1.12 -38.25 1.53
C SER A 702 1.57 -38.68 2.94
N GLY A 703 0.62 -39.20 3.71
CA GLY A 703 0.87 -39.69 5.07
C GLY A 703 1.20 -38.60 6.11
N LEU A 704 1.12 -37.30 5.76
CA LEU A 704 1.26 -36.24 6.75
C LEU A 704 0.11 -36.30 7.78
N PRO A 705 0.39 -36.15 9.09
CA PRO A 705 -0.65 -36.19 10.11
C PRO A 705 -1.65 -35.04 9.90
N LEU A 706 -2.92 -35.28 10.19
CA LEU A 706 -3.89 -34.19 10.30
C LEU A 706 -3.74 -33.55 11.68
N PRO A 707 -3.48 -32.23 11.77
CA PRO A 707 -3.38 -31.56 13.05
C PRO A 707 -4.76 -31.42 13.72
N GLU A 708 -4.77 -31.33 15.04
CA GLU A 708 -5.95 -30.84 15.75
C GLU A 708 -6.10 -29.33 15.50
N THR A 709 -7.30 -28.90 15.13
CA THR A 709 -7.59 -27.49 14.87
C THR A 709 -8.01 -26.78 16.16
N PRO A 710 -7.71 -25.47 16.33
CA PRO A 710 -8.16 -24.71 17.49
C PRO A 710 -9.67 -24.74 17.67
N SER A 711 -10.12 -24.70 18.93
CA SER A 711 -11.55 -24.58 19.26
C SER A 711 -12.07 -23.18 18.90
N LEU A 712 -13.26 -23.12 18.31
CA LEU A 712 -13.99 -21.88 18.03
C LEU A 712 -15.07 -21.59 19.08
N ALA A 713 -14.88 -22.08 20.31
CA ALA A 713 -15.73 -21.72 21.45
C ALA A 713 -15.59 -20.23 21.82
N GLU A 714 -14.39 -19.69 21.62
CA GLU A 714 -14.10 -18.26 21.65
C GLU A 714 -13.56 -17.82 20.27
N PRO A 715 -13.64 -16.52 19.92
CA PRO A 715 -13.08 -16.04 18.66
C PRO A 715 -11.57 -16.28 18.55
N TRP A 716 -11.14 -16.89 17.44
CA TRP A 716 -9.74 -17.12 17.13
C TRP A 716 -9.20 -16.05 16.19
N ASN A 717 -8.17 -15.33 16.63
CA ASN A 717 -7.66 -14.13 15.96
C ASN A 717 -6.35 -14.42 15.21
N VAL A 718 -6.36 -14.21 13.91
CA VAL A 718 -5.19 -14.36 13.03
C VAL A 718 -4.83 -13.02 12.41
N LEU A 719 -3.54 -12.69 12.40
CA LEU A 719 -2.99 -11.54 11.69
C LEU A 719 -2.02 -12.01 10.61
N PHE A 720 -2.24 -11.56 9.37
CA PHE A 720 -1.21 -11.64 8.33
C PHE A 720 -0.44 -10.34 8.26
N THR A 721 0.88 -10.44 8.19
CA THR A 721 1.75 -9.31 7.86
C THR A 721 2.42 -9.56 6.54
N GLY A 722 2.38 -8.59 5.63
CA GLY A 722 3.01 -8.75 4.32
C GLY A 722 3.10 -7.47 3.53
N VAL A 723 3.34 -7.60 2.23
CA VAL A 723 3.64 -6.49 1.32
C VAL A 723 2.57 -6.37 0.25
N GLY A 724 2.17 -5.14 -0.06
CA GLY A 724 1.20 -4.85 -1.11
C GLY A 724 1.62 -5.49 -2.44
N GLY A 725 0.68 -6.19 -3.07
CA GLY A 725 0.90 -6.87 -4.36
C GLY A 725 1.50 -8.26 -4.31
N THR A 726 1.75 -8.84 -3.12
CA THR A 726 2.25 -10.24 -2.99
C THR A 726 1.14 -11.28 -2.78
N GLY A 727 -0.12 -10.87 -2.65
CA GLY A 727 -1.27 -11.78 -2.55
C GLY A 727 -1.77 -12.08 -1.13
N VAL A 728 -1.33 -11.33 -0.12
CA VAL A 728 -1.75 -11.49 1.29
C VAL A 728 -3.27 -11.43 1.45
N THR A 729 -3.90 -10.40 0.89
CA THR A 729 -5.36 -10.20 0.95
C THR A 729 -6.13 -11.33 0.27
N THR A 730 -5.59 -11.86 -0.84
CA THR A 730 -6.17 -13.02 -1.55
C THR A 730 -6.15 -14.27 -0.67
N VAL A 731 -5.04 -14.53 0.02
CA VAL A 731 -4.92 -15.69 0.91
C VAL A 731 -5.83 -15.53 2.14
N ALA A 732 -5.95 -14.32 2.68
CA ALA A 732 -6.89 -14.03 3.77
C ALA A 732 -8.35 -14.30 3.37
N ALA A 733 -8.78 -13.85 2.18
CA ALA A 733 -10.10 -14.12 1.64
C ALA A 733 -10.35 -15.62 1.42
N VAL A 734 -9.32 -16.38 0.98
CA VAL A 734 -9.41 -17.85 0.85
C VAL A 734 -9.66 -18.51 2.20
N LEU A 735 -9.01 -18.06 3.28
CA LEU A 735 -9.23 -18.59 4.62
C LEU A 735 -10.63 -18.28 5.16
N ALA A 736 -11.11 -17.04 4.97
CA ALA A 736 -12.45 -16.67 5.39
C ALA A 736 -13.52 -17.48 4.63
N MET A 737 -13.34 -17.68 3.33
CA MET A 737 -14.20 -18.57 2.53
C MET A 737 -14.11 -20.03 2.98
N ALA A 738 -12.92 -20.52 3.37
CA ALA A 738 -12.76 -21.88 3.89
C ALA A 738 -13.57 -22.11 5.17
N ALA A 739 -13.56 -21.15 6.09
CA ALA A 739 -14.38 -21.19 7.30
C ALA A 739 -15.89 -21.19 6.97
N HIS A 740 -16.33 -20.36 6.01
CA HIS A 740 -17.72 -20.36 5.55
C HIS A 740 -18.14 -21.71 4.95
N VAL A 741 -17.27 -22.35 4.15
CA VAL A 741 -17.50 -23.69 3.60
C VAL A 741 -17.65 -24.75 4.70
N ASP A 742 -16.92 -24.58 5.81
CA ASP A 742 -17.03 -25.44 6.99
C ASP A 742 -18.28 -25.16 7.84
N GLY A 743 -19.04 -24.11 7.53
CA GLY A 743 -20.22 -23.68 8.28
C GLY A 743 -19.88 -22.84 9.52
N ASN A 744 -18.66 -22.30 9.60
CA ASN A 744 -18.25 -21.39 10.66
C ASN A 744 -18.33 -19.93 10.17
N ALA A 745 -18.39 -19.00 11.11
CA ALA A 745 -18.26 -17.59 10.82
C ALA A 745 -16.80 -17.17 10.64
N ALA A 746 -16.59 -16.23 9.73
CA ALA A 746 -15.31 -15.54 9.58
C ALA A 746 -15.53 -14.08 9.24
N SER A 747 -14.66 -13.23 9.78
CA SER A 747 -14.48 -11.84 9.38
C SER A 747 -13.06 -11.66 8.88
N SER A 748 -12.88 -11.02 7.73
CA SER A 748 -11.57 -10.56 7.22
C SER A 748 -11.58 -9.05 7.11
N LEU A 749 -10.51 -8.35 7.47
CA LEU A 749 -10.34 -6.91 7.26
C LEU A 749 -8.93 -6.66 6.74
N ASP A 750 -8.82 -6.16 5.50
CA ASP A 750 -7.56 -5.91 4.83
C ASP A 750 -7.15 -4.44 4.95
N MET A 751 -6.14 -4.15 5.76
CA MET A 751 -5.59 -2.80 5.88
C MET A 751 -4.39 -2.62 4.96
N THR A 752 -4.58 -1.82 3.91
CA THR A 752 -3.52 -1.41 2.98
C THR A 752 -3.21 0.08 3.14
N GLY A 753 -1.93 0.43 3.08
CA GLY A 753 -1.50 1.84 3.06
C GLY A 753 -1.67 2.49 1.69
N LEU A 754 -1.24 3.75 1.59
CA LEU A 754 -1.27 4.55 0.35
C LEU A 754 -0.64 3.86 -0.88
N ALA A 755 0.43 3.09 -0.69
CA ALA A 755 1.14 2.41 -1.76
C ALA A 755 0.52 1.04 -2.05
N GLN A 756 -0.10 0.88 -3.22
CA GLN A 756 -0.68 -0.41 -3.66
C GLN A 756 0.32 -1.57 -3.71
N LYS A 757 1.60 -1.29 -4.02
CA LYS A 757 2.67 -2.28 -4.05
C LYS A 757 3.89 -1.79 -3.27
N GLY A 758 4.55 -2.70 -2.58
CA GLY A 758 5.76 -2.40 -1.79
C GLY A 758 5.48 -1.78 -0.41
N GLY A 759 4.26 -1.27 -0.17
CA GLY A 759 3.78 -0.80 1.13
C GLY A 759 3.39 -1.95 2.08
N PRO A 760 3.23 -1.65 3.38
CA PRO A 760 2.84 -2.64 4.38
C PRO A 760 1.36 -3.01 4.23
N VAL A 761 1.05 -4.28 4.54
CA VAL A 761 -0.31 -4.81 4.59
C VAL A 761 -0.49 -5.58 5.90
N LEU A 762 -1.55 -5.26 6.62
CA LEU A 762 -2.04 -6.00 7.78
C LEU A 762 -3.43 -6.55 7.43
N SER A 763 -3.57 -7.88 7.39
CA SER A 763 -4.89 -8.50 7.19
C SER A 763 -5.31 -9.18 8.49
N HIS A 764 -6.39 -8.68 9.07
CA HIS A 764 -7.01 -9.22 10.27
C HIS A 764 -8.04 -10.27 9.89
N ILE A 765 -7.96 -11.45 10.48
CA ILE A 765 -8.96 -12.50 10.28
C ILE A 765 -9.40 -13.00 11.64
N ARG A 766 -10.72 -13.07 11.85
CA ARG A 766 -11.32 -13.62 13.07
C ARG A 766 -12.23 -14.75 12.68
N PHE A 767 -12.11 -15.87 13.37
CA PHE A 767 -12.94 -17.06 13.19
C PHE A 767 -13.78 -17.28 14.44
N ALA A 768 -15.03 -17.68 14.27
CA ALA A 768 -15.90 -18.08 15.37
C ALA A 768 -16.90 -19.13 14.89
N ARG A 769 -17.60 -19.78 15.83
CA ARG A 769 -18.68 -20.69 15.47
C ARG A 769 -19.80 -19.95 14.74
N GLU A 770 -20.30 -18.89 15.36
CA GLU A 770 -21.43 -18.09 14.88
C GLU A 770 -21.01 -16.64 14.60
N PRO A 771 -21.65 -15.93 13.65
CA PRO A 771 -21.29 -14.55 13.30
C PRO A 771 -21.37 -13.57 14.48
N GLU A 772 -22.33 -13.77 15.39
CA GLU A 772 -22.59 -12.88 16.52
C GLU A 772 -21.42 -12.83 17.51
N ALA A 773 -20.61 -13.88 17.57
CA ALA A 773 -19.42 -13.95 18.43
C ALA A 773 -18.26 -13.07 17.94
N ILE A 774 -18.29 -12.60 16.69
CA ILE A 774 -17.27 -11.69 16.15
C ILE A 774 -17.80 -10.27 16.23
N SER A 775 -17.53 -9.57 17.33
CA SER A 775 -18.04 -8.21 17.49
C SER A 775 -17.40 -7.26 16.46
N THR A 776 -16.08 -7.17 16.40
CA THR A 776 -15.36 -6.27 15.48
C THR A 776 -14.47 -7.01 14.47
N GLY A 777 -14.24 -6.44 13.29
CA GLY A 777 -13.37 -7.06 12.26
C GLY A 777 -11.88 -7.00 12.60
N ARG A 778 -11.46 -6.05 13.45
CA ARG A 778 -10.06 -5.90 13.88
C ARG A 778 -9.71 -6.89 14.98
N VAL A 779 -8.46 -7.34 14.97
CA VAL A 779 -7.89 -8.06 16.12
C VAL A 779 -7.64 -7.05 17.25
N PRO A 780 -8.19 -7.26 18.47
CA PRO A 780 -7.92 -6.37 19.59
C PRO A 780 -6.44 -6.40 20.03
N PRO A 781 -5.93 -5.33 20.68
CA PRO A 781 -4.59 -5.33 21.26
C PRO A 781 -4.33 -6.53 22.18
N ALA A 782 -3.10 -7.04 22.14
CA ALA A 782 -2.63 -8.19 22.90
C ALA A 782 -3.57 -9.42 22.87
N SER A 783 -4.22 -9.66 21.72
CA SER A 783 -5.25 -10.70 21.58
C SER A 783 -5.09 -11.57 20.33
N ALA A 784 -4.01 -11.39 19.54
CA ALA A 784 -3.72 -12.27 18.42
C ALA A 784 -3.35 -13.68 18.90
N ASP A 785 -4.00 -14.70 18.34
CA ASP A 785 -3.67 -16.11 18.59
C ASP A 785 -2.57 -16.59 17.63
N LEU A 786 -2.60 -16.11 16.39
CA LEU A 786 -1.63 -16.47 15.35
C LEU A 786 -1.19 -15.25 14.54
N ILE A 787 0.12 -15.09 14.34
CA ILE A 787 0.72 -14.21 13.34
C ILE A 787 1.29 -15.07 12.21
N ILE A 788 0.78 -14.87 10.99
CA ILE A 788 1.36 -15.42 9.76
C ILE A 788 2.21 -14.31 9.12
N ALA A 789 3.48 -14.28 9.50
CA ALA A 789 4.42 -13.24 9.11
C ALA A 789 5.02 -13.54 7.74
N CYS A 790 4.33 -13.15 6.66
CA CYS A 790 4.84 -13.27 5.30
C CYS A 790 5.95 -12.23 5.01
N ASP A 791 5.98 -11.13 5.77
CA ASP A 791 7.06 -10.14 5.79
C ASP A 791 7.44 -9.78 7.23
N LEU A 792 8.71 -10.02 7.58
CA LEU A 792 9.25 -9.78 8.92
C LEU A 792 9.36 -8.30 9.29
N VAL A 793 9.54 -7.40 8.31
CA VAL A 793 9.62 -5.95 8.58
C VAL A 793 8.27 -5.45 9.09
N VAL A 794 7.16 -5.87 8.46
CA VAL A 794 5.82 -5.54 8.93
C VAL A 794 5.50 -6.26 10.25
N ALA A 795 5.87 -7.53 10.41
CA ALA A 795 5.66 -8.28 11.65
C ALA A 795 6.38 -7.66 12.87
N ALA A 796 7.58 -7.12 12.66
CA ALA A 796 8.36 -6.45 13.69
C ALA A 796 7.98 -4.97 13.88
N GLY A 797 6.98 -4.46 13.16
CA GLY A 797 6.46 -3.11 13.30
C GLY A 797 5.59 -2.94 14.55
N GLY A 798 5.49 -1.72 15.08
CA GLY A 798 4.74 -1.43 16.31
C GLY A 798 3.28 -1.87 16.27
N ASP A 799 2.61 -1.67 15.13
CA ASP A 799 1.20 -2.05 14.94
C ASP A 799 0.96 -3.56 15.07
N ALA A 800 1.87 -4.39 14.54
CA ALA A 800 1.76 -5.83 14.65
C ALA A 800 2.15 -6.32 16.06
N LEU A 801 3.24 -5.80 16.63
CA LEU A 801 3.70 -6.18 17.96
C LEU A 801 2.70 -5.83 19.07
N LEU A 802 1.93 -4.74 18.91
CA LEU A 802 0.87 -4.35 19.84
C LEU A 802 -0.26 -5.40 19.95
N LEU A 803 -0.46 -6.19 18.91
CA LEU A 803 -1.52 -7.21 18.87
C LEU A 803 -1.08 -8.54 19.48
N MET A 804 0.22 -8.73 19.72
CA MET A 804 0.81 -9.96 20.24
C MET A 804 0.83 -9.97 21.77
N GLU A 805 0.72 -11.16 22.36
CA GLU A 805 1.00 -11.40 23.77
C GLU A 805 1.91 -12.63 23.94
N PRO A 806 3.06 -12.51 24.66
CA PRO A 806 4.02 -13.61 24.82
C PRO A 806 3.45 -14.92 25.38
N GLY A 807 2.39 -14.87 26.19
CA GLY A 807 1.74 -16.06 26.74
C GLY A 807 0.72 -16.73 25.82
N ARG A 808 0.36 -16.08 24.70
CA ARG A 808 -0.79 -16.46 23.86
C ARG A 808 -0.39 -16.75 22.42
N THR A 809 0.36 -15.84 21.81
CA THR A 809 0.48 -15.73 20.36
C THR A 809 1.48 -16.73 19.78
N ALA A 810 1.07 -17.52 18.79
CA ALA A 810 1.99 -18.23 17.91
C ALA A 810 2.40 -17.32 16.74
N ALA A 811 3.65 -17.35 16.30
CA ALA A 811 4.14 -16.58 15.16
C ALA A 811 4.98 -17.44 14.22
N TYR A 812 4.54 -17.55 12.97
CA TYR A 812 5.28 -18.27 11.93
C TYR A 812 5.70 -17.30 10.85
N ALA A 813 7.01 -17.21 10.61
CA ALA A 813 7.62 -16.17 9.78
C ALA A 813 8.35 -16.74 8.57
N ASN A 814 8.19 -16.06 7.44
CA ASN A 814 9.11 -16.16 6.34
C ASN A 814 10.43 -15.46 6.74
N SER A 815 11.55 -16.18 6.74
CA SER A 815 12.85 -15.61 7.09
C SER A 815 13.42 -14.70 6.00
N ASP A 816 12.90 -14.80 4.78
CA ASP A 816 13.24 -13.88 3.69
C ASP A 816 12.75 -12.47 4.01
N VAL A 817 13.67 -11.49 3.96
CA VAL A 817 13.34 -10.08 4.12
C VAL A 817 13.42 -9.37 2.77
N THR A 818 12.28 -9.02 2.21
CA THR A 818 12.22 -8.21 0.99
C THR A 818 12.70 -6.78 1.27
N PRO A 819 13.66 -6.23 0.49
CA PRO A 819 14.18 -4.88 0.70
C PRO A 819 13.10 -3.79 0.74
N THR A 820 13.29 -2.78 1.59
CA THR A 820 12.45 -1.57 1.63
C THR A 820 12.98 -0.49 0.68
N SER A 821 12.17 0.55 0.42
CA SER A 821 12.57 1.71 -0.38
C SER A 821 13.77 2.47 0.18
N GLU A 822 14.06 2.35 1.48
CA GLU A 822 15.21 2.98 2.14
C GLU A 822 16.54 2.58 1.48
N PHE A 823 16.63 1.34 0.97
CA PHE A 823 17.81 0.84 0.28
C PHE A 823 18.12 1.57 -1.05
N ILE A 824 17.12 2.16 -1.69
CA ILE A 824 17.33 2.95 -2.92
C ILE A 824 18.22 4.16 -2.60
N ARG A 825 18.02 4.79 -1.44
CA ARG A 825 18.81 5.93 -0.97
C ARG A 825 20.10 5.51 -0.29
N ASN A 826 20.05 4.45 0.54
CA ASN A 826 21.22 3.93 1.22
C ASN A 826 21.66 2.59 0.64
N ARG A 827 22.67 2.65 -0.24
CA ARG A 827 23.22 1.49 -0.96
C ARG A 827 23.80 0.38 -0.06
N SER A 828 24.10 0.71 1.20
CA SER A 828 24.72 -0.16 2.20
C SER A 828 23.75 -0.61 3.30
N LYS A 829 22.48 -0.19 3.27
CA LYS A 829 21.46 -0.58 4.27
C LYS A 829 21.30 -2.09 4.33
N ARG A 830 21.55 -2.68 5.51
CA ARG A 830 21.29 -4.09 5.79
C ARG A 830 19.94 -4.24 6.50
N PHE A 831 19.23 -5.31 6.19
CA PHE A 831 18.05 -5.73 6.91
C PHE A 831 18.44 -6.99 7.69
N GLU A 832 18.64 -6.84 8.99
CA GLU A 832 19.10 -7.93 9.86
C GLU A 832 17.89 -8.82 10.17
N SER A 833 17.65 -9.82 9.31
CA SER A 833 16.54 -10.78 9.42
C SER A 833 16.48 -11.42 10.80
N ASP A 834 17.64 -11.77 11.36
CA ASP A 834 17.73 -12.41 12.67
C ASP A 834 17.29 -11.48 13.80
N LEU A 835 17.59 -10.18 13.69
CA LEU A 835 17.10 -9.20 14.67
C LEU A 835 15.60 -8.97 14.53
N LEU A 836 15.07 -8.91 13.30
CA LEU A 836 13.62 -8.80 13.07
C LEU A 836 12.90 -10.04 13.60
N ALA A 837 13.39 -11.24 13.28
CA ALA A 837 12.88 -12.50 13.79
C ALA A 837 12.98 -12.57 15.32
N ALA A 838 14.09 -12.12 15.92
CA ALA A 838 14.25 -12.07 17.37
C ALA A 838 13.23 -11.11 18.03
N ARG A 839 12.93 -9.97 17.42
CA ARG A 839 11.89 -9.03 17.92
C ARG A 839 10.51 -9.69 17.94
N VAL A 840 10.13 -10.35 16.85
CA VAL A 840 8.84 -11.08 16.76
C VAL A 840 8.82 -12.27 17.73
N LYS A 841 9.90 -13.06 17.79
CA LYS A 841 10.05 -14.20 18.69
C LYS A 841 9.89 -13.82 20.16
N ARG A 842 10.42 -12.66 20.59
CA ARG A 842 10.27 -12.17 21.97
C ARG A 842 8.81 -11.93 22.38
N GLN A 843 7.94 -11.65 21.40
CA GLN A 843 6.52 -11.36 21.62
C GLN A 843 5.62 -12.58 21.38
N ALA A 844 6.18 -13.73 21.03
CA ALA A 844 5.44 -14.94 20.69
C ALA A 844 5.70 -16.04 21.71
N ARG A 845 4.64 -16.79 22.05
CA ARG A 845 4.71 -18.04 22.82
C ARG A 845 5.44 -19.11 22.03
N ASP A 846 5.01 -19.29 20.77
CA ASP A 846 5.60 -20.23 19.82
C ASP A 846 6.13 -19.47 18.62
N PHE A 847 7.34 -19.80 18.18
CA PHE A 847 7.95 -19.17 17.02
C PHE A 847 8.56 -20.21 16.07
N GLY A 848 8.27 -20.06 14.79
CA GLY A 848 8.93 -20.81 13.72
C GLY A 848 9.29 -19.89 12.57
N ALA A 849 10.48 -20.02 12.02
CA ALA A 849 10.88 -19.29 10.83
C ALA A 849 11.58 -20.22 9.84
N PHE A 850 11.30 -20.02 8.56
CA PHE A 850 11.93 -20.75 7.46
C PHE A 850 11.87 -19.92 6.18
N ASP A 851 12.71 -20.26 5.20
CA ASP A 851 12.77 -19.55 3.93
C ASP A 851 11.66 -20.05 2.99
N ALA A 852 10.46 -19.50 3.17
CA ALA A 852 9.30 -19.86 2.38
C ALA A 852 9.42 -19.36 0.93
N GLU A 853 10.17 -18.28 0.68
CA GLU A 853 10.42 -17.78 -0.67
C GLU A 853 11.35 -18.71 -1.46
N ALA A 854 12.41 -19.23 -0.84
CA ALA A 854 13.28 -20.21 -1.49
C ALA A 854 12.52 -21.50 -1.86
N LEU A 855 11.57 -21.94 -1.03
CA LEU A 855 10.68 -23.05 -1.36
C LEU A 855 9.74 -22.72 -2.53
N ALA A 856 9.13 -21.52 -2.53
CA ALA A 856 8.26 -21.07 -3.61
C ALA A 856 9.00 -21.02 -4.96
N VAL A 857 10.21 -20.44 -4.99
CA VAL A 857 11.03 -20.36 -6.20
C VAL A 857 11.55 -21.75 -6.61
N GLY A 858 11.98 -22.57 -5.65
CA GLY A 858 12.57 -23.89 -5.92
C GLY A 858 11.59 -24.93 -6.47
N TYR A 859 10.34 -24.93 -6.03
CA TYR A 859 9.32 -25.91 -6.45
C TYR A 859 8.30 -25.35 -7.44
N LEU A 860 8.01 -24.05 -7.39
CA LEU A 860 6.93 -23.43 -8.16
C LEU A 860 7.42 -22.30 -9.10
N HIS A 861 8.71 -21.98 -9.07
CA HIS A 861 9.38 -21.00 -9.94
C HIS A 861 8.86 -19.55 -9.82
N ASP A 862 8.07 -19.24 -8.80
CA ASP A 862 7.50 -17.91 -8.58
C ASP A 862 7.34 -17.64 -7.07
N ALA A 863 7.95 -16.55 -6.59
CA ALA A 863 7.88 -16.12 -5.19
C ALA A 863 6.46 -15.71 -4.75
N ILE A 864 5.50 -15.55 -5.67
CA ILE A 864 4.11 -15.22 -5.32
C ILE A 864 3.43 -16.28 -4.43
N TYR A 865 3.92 -17.53 -4.46
CA TYR A 865 3.36 -18.63 -3.70
C TYR A 865 3.81 -18.70 -2.23
N THR A 866 4.76 -17.85 -1.83
CA THR A 866 5.28 -17.77 -0.45
C THR A 866 4.17 -17.67 0.59
N ASN A 867 3.16 -16.81 0.36
CA ASN A 867 2.08 -16.61 1.31
C ASN A 867 1.21 -17.87 1.51
N MET A 868 1.00 -18.66 0.45
CA MET A 868 0.22 -19.91 0.54
C MET A 868 1.04 -21.04 1.20
N ILE A 869 2.37 -21.06 1.00
CA ILE A 869 3.29 -21.92 1.77
C ILE A 869 3.22 -21.58 3.27
N MET A 870 3.24 -20.29 3.62
CA MET A 870 3.10 -19.85 5.02
C MET A 870 1.77 -20.30 5.65
N VAL A 871 0.67 -20.27 4.89
CA VAL A 871 -0.62 -20.83 5.34
C VAL A 871 -0.55 -22.34 5.54
N GLY A 872 0.03 -23.08 4.60
CA GLY A 872 0.23 -24.53 4.72
C GLY A 872 1.01 -24.91 5.96
N TYR A 873 2.10 -24.18 6.24
CA TYR A 873 2.91 -24.35 7.43
C TYR A 873 2.10 -24.10 8.70
N SER A 874 1.43 -22.95 8.77
CA SER A 874 0.64 -22.54 9.94
C SER A 874 -0.54 -23.48 10.21
N TRP A 875 -1.19 -23.96 9.15
CA TRP A 875 -2.27 -24.95 9.26
C TRP A 875 -1.77 -26.27 9.81
N GLN A 876 -0.64 -26.78 9.29
CA GLN A 876 -0.07 -28.05 9.73
C GLN A 876 0.47 -28.01 11.18
N LYS A 877 0.83 -26.82 11.69
CA LYS A 877 1.13 -26.60 13.11
C LYS A 877 -0.12 -26.55 14.01
N GLY A 878 -1.33 -26.69 13.46
CA GLY A 878 -2.58 -26.68 14.22
C GLY A 878 -3.02 -25.29 14.68
N ALA A 879 -2.57 -24.22 14.03
CA ALA A 879 -2.87 -22.84 14.46
C ALA A 879 -3.98 -22.16 13.64
N VAL A 880 -4.48 -22.79 12.57
CA VAL A 880 -5.53 -22.24 11.70
C VAL A 880 -6.82 -23.07 11.85
N PRO A 881 -7.95 -22.47 12.28
CA PRO A 881 -9.16 -23.20 12.67
C PRO A 881 -10.11 -23.48 11.48
N VAL A 882 -9.57 -24.07 10.42
CA VAL A 882 -10.34 -24.48 9.24
C VAL A 882 -10.00 -25.91 8.85
N SER A 883 -10.96 -26.63 8.29
CA SER A 883 -10.76 -28.00 7.84
C SER A 883 -9.95 -28.05 6.54
N LEU A 884 -9.24 -29.15 6.32
CA LEU A 884 -8.52 -29.38 5.07
C LEU A 884 -9.46 -29.36 3.85
N ARG A 885 -10.69 -29.85 4.03
CA ARG A 885 -11.73 -29.83 3.00
C ARG A 885 -12.16 -28.41 2.66
N GLY A 886 -12.42 -27.58 3.67
CA GLY A 886 -12.81 -26.18 3.52
C GLY A 886 -11.75 -25.40 2.74
N LEU A 887 -10.47 -25.57 3.12
CA LEU A 887 -9.33 -24.97 2.42
C LEU A 887 -9.25 -25.37 0.95
N TYR A 888 -9.29 -26.67 0.66
CA TYR A 888 -9.20 -27.15 -0.72
C TYR A 888 -10.37 -26.68 -1.58
N ARG A 889 -11.58 -26.60 -1.02
CA ARG A 889 -12.74 -26.04 -1.74
C ARG A 889 -12.57 -24.54 -1.96
N ALA A 890 -12.13 -23.77 -0.96
CA ALA A 890 -11.92 -22.33 -1.10
C ALA A 890 -10.85 -21.99 -2.16
N ILE A 891 -9.73 -22.73 -2.19
CA ILE A 891 -8.68 -22.57 -3.22
C ILE A 891 -9.26 -22.84 -4.63
N ARG A 892 -10.09 -23.88 -4.78
CA ARG A 892 -10.77 -24.18 -6.05
C ARG A 892 -11.77 -23.10 -6.45
N LEU A 893 -12.57 -22.59 -5.51
CA LEU A 893 -13.53 -21.52 -5.75
C LEU A 893 -12.84 -20.23 -6.21
N ASN A 894 -11.67 -19.90 -5.66
CA ASN A 894 -10.88 -18.75 -6.10
C ASN A 894 -10.43 -18.83 -7.58
N GLY A 895 -10.39 -20.03 -8.17
CA GLY A 895 -10.22 -20.26 -9.62
C GLY A 895 -8.87 -19.86 -10.23
N THR A 896 -7.98 -19.22 -9.47
CA THR A 896 -6.70 -18.70 -9.99
C THR A 896 -5.57 -19.68 -9.72
N LYS A 897 -5.00 -20.27 -10.77
CA LYS A 897 -3.87 -21.22 -10.69
C LYS A 897 -4.04 -22.24 -9.55
N VAL A 898 -5.16 -22.94 -9.58
CA VAL A 898 -5.63 -23.81 -8.49
C VAL A 898 -4.56 -24.83 -8.09
N ASP A 899 -4.02 -25.56 -9.07
CA ASP A 899 -3.05 -26.63 -8.80
C ASP A 899 -1.76 -26.10 -8.15
N ASP A 900 -1.26 -24.95 -8.61
CA ASP A 900 -0.06 -24.33 -8.03
C ASP A 900 -0.30 -23.87 -6.58
N ASN A 901 -1.47 -23.30 -6.28
CA ASN A 901 -1.81 -22.90 -4.91
C ASN A 901 -2.00 -24.10 -3.99
N MET A 902 -2.62 -25.18 -4.47
CA MET A 902 -2.74 -26.43 -3.71
C MET A 902 -1.36 -27.06 -3.47
N ALA A 903 -0.47 -27.03 -4.47
CA ALA A 903 0.92 -27.48 -4.32
C ALA A 903 1.67 -26.64 -3.29
N ALA A 904 1.58 -25.31 -3.35
CA ALA A 904 2.19 -24.38 -2.40
C ALA A 904 1.74 -24.66 -0.96
N PHE A 905 0.43 -24.82 -0.76
CA PHE A 905 -0.12 -25.17 0.55
C PHE A 905 0.47 -26.50 1.06
N ASN A 906 0.54 -27.53 0.22
CA ASN A 906 1.10 -28.82 0.61
C ASN A 906 2.61 -28.77 0.91
N ILE A 907 3.39 -27.98 0.17
CA ILE A 907 4.81 -27.74 0.47
C ILE A 907 4.97 -27.12 1.85
N GLY A 908 4.11 -26.14 2.20
CA GLY A 908 4.07 -25.55 3.54
C GLY A 908 3.77 -26.59 4.63
N ARG A 909 2.84 -27.51 4.38
CA ARG A 909 2.55 -28.62 5.31
C ARG A 909 3.76 -29.52 5.51
N ILE A 910 4.45 -29.90 4.43
CA ILE A 910 5.67 -30.71 4.53
C ILE A 910 6.73 -29.95 5.35
N ALA A 911 6.95 -28.66 5.09
CA ALA A 911 7.91 -27.85 5.83
C ALA A 911 7.65 -27.81 7.35
N ALA A 912 6.39 -27.92 7.77
CA ALA A 912 6.01 -27.92 9.18
C ALA A 912 6.13 -29.29 9.88
N ALA A 913 5.87 -30.39 9.17
CA ALA A 913 5.74 -31.72 9.76
C ALA A 913 6.88 -32.70 9.40
N ALA A 914 7.48 -32.54 8.22
CA ALA A 914 8.51 -33.42 7.67
C ALA A 914 9.48 -32.64 6.76
N PRO A 915 10.14 -31.58 7.27
CA PRO A 915 11.01 -30.71 6.46
C PRO A 915 12.14 -31.47 5.75
N GLU A 916 12.57 -32.61 6.30
CA GLU A 916 13.56 -33.51 5.69
C GLU A 916 13.11 -34.11 4.35
N ARG A 917 11.80 -34.13 4.05
CA ARG A 917 11.26 -34.53 2.75
C ARG A 917 11.40 -33.46 1.67
N LEU A 918 11.72 -32.23 2.06
CA LEU A 918 12.00 -31.15 1.13
C LEU A 918 13.51 -31.10 0.85
N ALA A 919 13.86 -31.00 -0.42
CA ALA A 919 15.23 -30.67 -0.80
C ALA A 919 15.68 -29.36 -0.14
N ALA A 920 16.92 -29.33 0.35
CA ALA A 920 17.53 -28.11 0.88
C ALA A 920 17.49 -27.00 -0.18
N GLN A 921 16.93 -25.84 0.18
CA GLN A 921 16.94 -24.64 -0.66
C GLN A 921 17.86 -23.60 -0.04
N HIS A 922 18.54 -22.84 -0.89
CA HIS A 922 19.40 -21.73 -0.47
C HIS A 922 18.75 -20.42 -0.88
N ASP A 923 18.92 -19.38 -0.05
CA ASP A 923 18.48 -18.03 -0.40
C ASP A 923 19.12 -17.61 -1.74
N PRO A 924 18.33 -17.27 -2.77
CA PRO A 924 18.86 -16.81 -4.05
C PRO A 924 19.63 -15.48 -3.96
N ARG A 925 19.61 -14.78 -2.82
CA ARG A 925 20.43 -13.59 -2.52
C ARG A 925 21.81 -13.93 -1.95
N GLY A 926 22.03 -15.19 -1.59
CA GLY A 926 23.26 -15.70 -0.97
C GLY A 926 23.28 -15.49 0.54
N HIS A 927 23.31 -16.57 1.31
CA HIS A 927 23.91 -16.58 2.64
C HIS A 927 25.34 -17.05 2.47
N LEU A 928 26.30 -16.19 2.81
CA LEU A 928 27.72 -16.51 2.66
C LEU A 928 28.26 -16.90 4.01
N GLU A 929 28.70 -18.15 4.12
CA GLU A 929 29.54 -18.57 5.23
C GLU A 929 30.82 -17.71 5.22
N PRO A 930 31.16 -17.03 6.33
CA PRO A 930 32.36 -16.22 6.38
C PRO A 930 33.59 -17.11 6.17
N LYS A 931 34.36 -16.83 5.12
CA LYS A 931 35.68 -17.46 4.96
C LYS A 931 36.53 -17.15 6.19
N THR A 932 37.27 -18.15 6.65
CA THR A 932 38.38 -17.94 7.58
C THR A 932 39.37 -16.93 6.97
N LEU A 933 40.17 -16.27 7.81
CA LEU A 933 41.11 -15.26 7.31
C LEU A 933 42.07 -15.85 6.26
N ASP A 934 42.57 -17.06 6.48
CA ASP A 934 43.49 -17.72 5.55
C ASP A 934 42.81 -18.07 4.22
N GLU A 935 41.58 -18.59 4.26
CA GLU A 935 40.78 -18.84 3.04
C GLU A 935 40.47 -17.54 2.28
N LEU A 936 40.20 -16.44 2.99
CA LEU A 936 39.98 -15.13 2.38
C LEU A 936 41.26 -14.67 1.66
N ILE A 937 42.42 -14.76 2.32
CA ILE A 937 43.71 -14.34 1.76
C ILE A 937 44.04 -15.21 0.54
N ASP A 938 43.85 -16.52 0.63
CA ASP A 938 44.16 -17.45 -0.46
C ASP A 938 43.25 -17.25 -1.68
N ASP A 939 41.94 -17.06 -1.46
CA ASP A 939 41.00 -16.73 -2.53
C ASP A 939 41.39 -15.42 -3.24
N ARG A 940 41.71 -14.37 -2.48
CA ARG A 940 42.10 -13.08 -3.07
C ARG A 940 43.41 -13.17 -3.85
N ALA A 941 44.39 -13.91 -3.34
CA ALA A 941 45.65 -14.14 -4.03
C ALA A 941 45.46 -14.97 -5.33
N THR A 942 44.61 -15.99 -5.30
CA THR A 942 44.24 -16.79 -6.47
C THR A 942 43.58 -15.92 -7.54
N ARG A 943 42.63 -15.08 -7.13
CA ARG A 943 41.96 -14.11 -8.02
C ARG A 943 42.95 -13.07 -8.58
N LEU A 944 43.90 -12.57 -7.79
CA LEU A 944 44.95 -11.66 -8.25
C LEU A 944 45.94 -12.31 -9.22
N THR A 945 46.20 -13.61 -9.05
CA THR A 945 47.00 -14.40 -9.99
C THR A 945 46.29 -14.51 -11.35
N ALA A 946 44.98 -14.76 -11.32
CA ALA A 946 44.14 -14.75 -12.52
C ALA A 946 44.06 -13.36 -13.16
N TYR A 947 43.91 -12.31 -12.34
CA TYR A 947 43.89 -10.91 -12.75
C TYR A 947 45.17 -10.53 -13.50
N GLN A 948 46.34 -10.73 -12.89
CA GLN A 948 47.64 -10.38 -13.48
C GLN A 948 48.57 -11.60 -13.56
N ASN A 949 49.23 -11.95 -12.44
CA ASN A 949 50.17 -13.06 -12.32
C ASN A 949 50.52 -13.36 -10.84
N ALA A 950 51.30 -14.41 -10.59
CA ALA A 950 51.67 -14.84 -9.24
C ALA A 950 52.51 -13.80 -8.47
N ALA A 951 53.40 -13.07 -9.16
CA ALA A 951 54.20 -12.02 -8.53
C ALA A 951 53.32 -10.87 -7.98
N TYR A 952 52.27 -10.48 -8.72
CA TYR A 952 51.32 -9.47 -8.27
C TYR A 952 50.49 -9.94 -7.06
N ALA A 953 50.12 -11.22 -7.03
CA ALA A 953 49.46 -11.82 -5.88
C ALA A 953 50.40 -11.90 -4.65
N GLN A 954 51.71 -12.07 -4.86
CA GLN A 954 52.68 -12.06 -3.76
C GLN A 954 52.76 -10.68 -3.10
N THR A 955 52.74 -9.59 -3.87
CA THR A 955 52.69 -8.22 -3.31
C THR A 955 51.50 -8.03 -2.36
N TYR A 956 50.34 -8.59 -2.71
CA TYR A 956 49.17 -8.59 -1.84
C TYR A 956 49.41 -9.40 -0.56
N ARG A 957 49.94 -10.63 -0.67
CA ARG A 957 50.23 -11.48 0.49
C ARG A 957 51.22 -10.81 1.44
N ASP A 958 52.27 -10.20 0.92
CA ASP A 958 53.29 -9.51 1.71
C ASP A 958 52.70 -8.32 2.47
N ALA A 959 51.84 -7.52 1.81
CA ALA A 959 51.16 -6.39 2.45
C ALA A 959 50.23 -6.85 3.59
N VAL A 960 49.41 -7.87 3.36
CA VAL A 960 48.50 -8.41 4.38
C VAL A 960 49.28 -9.08 5.51
N ALA A 961 50.36 -9.81 5.21
CA ALA A 961 51.20 -10.46 6.21
C ALA A 961 51.85 -9.44 7.17
N ARG A 962 52.25 -8.27 6.67
CA ARG A 962 52.75 -7.17 7.53
C ARG A 962 51.69 -6.65 8.49
N VAL A 963 50.47 -6.41 8.01
CA VAL A 963 49.35 -5.98 8.86
C VAL A 963 49.03 -7.04 9.90
N ARG A 964 49.00 -8.32 9.50
CA ARG A 964 48.77 -9.45 10.39
C ARG A 964 49.82 -9.52 11.50
N ALA A 965 51.10 -9.43 11.14
CA ALA A 965 52.19 -9.46 12.12
C ALA A 965 52.10 -8.30 13.12
N ALA A 966 51.73 -7.10 12.67
CA ALA A 966 51.53 -5.94 13.54
C ALA A 966 50.32 -6.10 14.47
N GLU A 967 49.19 -6.59 13.95
CA GLU A 967 47.96 -6.81 14.73
C GLU A 967 48.13 -7.96 15.76
N GLU A 968 48.83 -9.03 15.38
CA GLU A 968 49.20 -10.14 16.27
C GLU A 968 50.18 -9.70 17.36
N ALA A 969 51.23 -8.93 17.01
CA ALA A 969 52.20 -8.40 17.97
C ALA A 969 51.54 -7.47 19.02
N ALA A 970 50.47 -6.76 18.63
CA ALA A 970 49.70 -5.91 19.51
C ALA A 970 48.59 -6.66 20.28
N GLY A 971 48.30 -7.93 19.96
CA GLY A 971 47.28 -8.74 20.61
C GLY A 971 45.83 -8.33 20.30
N LEU A 972 45.55 -7.78 19.12
CA LEU A 972 44.29 -7.07 18.80
C LEU A 972 43.29 -7.88 17.95
N GLY A 973 43.53 -9.18 17.74
CA GLY A 973 42.68 -10.05 16.93
C GLY A 973 43.01 -9.97 15.44
N GLU A 974 42.00 -10.07 14.55
CA GLU A 974 42.19 -10.17 13.09
C GLU A 974 41.37 -9.16 12.25
N LYS A 975 40.72 -8.18 12.91
CA LYS A 975 39.75 -7.31 12.23
C LYS A 975 40.43 -6.37 11.24
N LEU A 976 41.57 -5.79 11.60
CA LEU A 976 42.35 -4.92 10.72
C LEU A 976 42.93 -5.72 9.56
N THR A 977 43.46 -6.91 9.83
CA THR A 977 44.01 -7.81 8.80
C THR A 977 42.93 -8.23 7.81
N ARG A 978 41.72 -8.52 8.28
CA ARG A 978 40.56 -8.84 7.42
C ARG A 978 40.15 -7.65 6.54
N ALA A 979 40.13 -6.44 7.09
CA ALA A 979 39.87 -5.22 6.32
C ALA A 979 40.97 -5.01 5.26
N ALA A 980 42.24 -5.12 5.65
CA ALA A 980 43.38 -5.02 4.74
C ALA A 980 43.30 -6.05 3.61
N ALA A 981 43.04 -7.32 3.91
CA ALA A 981 42.85 -8.39 2.92
C ALA A 981 41.72 -8.07 1.92
N THR A 982 40.59 -7.58 2.43
CA THR A 982 39.42 -7.27 1.60
C THR A 982 39.67 -6.09 0.67
N TYR A 983 40.16 -4.98 1.20
CA TYR A 983 40.26 -3.72 0.46
C TYR A 983 41.56 -3.56 -0.33
N ALA A 984 42.65 -4.23 0.08
CA ALA A 984 43.84 -4.34 -0.77
C ALA A 984 43.49 -5.11 -2.05
N TYR A 985 42.77 -6.24 -1.94
CA TYR A 985 42.27 -6.93 -3.12
C TYR A 985 41.39 -6.02 -3.99
N LYS A 986 40.43 -5.31 -3.38
CA LYS A 986 39.51 -4.42 -4.11
C LYS A 986 40.26 -3.37 -4.96
N LEU A 987 41.28 -2.73 -4.40
CA LEU A 987 42.05 -1.70 -5.09
C LEU A 987 43.13 -2.28 -6.02
N MET A 988 43.67 -3.46 -5.73
CA MET A 988 44.64 -4.13 -6.61
C MET A 988 43.99 -4.77 -7.84
N ALA A 989 42.76 -5.27 -7.71
CA ALA A 989 41.93 -5.85 -8.77
C ALA A 989 40.86 -4.86 -9.27
N TYR A 990 41.27 -3.62 -9.55
CA TYR A 990 40.38 -2.63 -10.14
C TYR A 990 39.84 -3.12 -11.50
N LYS A 991 38.58 -2.80 -11.77
CA LYS A 991 37.86 -3.33 -12.94
C LYS A 991 38.17 -2.53 -14.20
N ASP A 992 39.33 -2.81 -14.76
CA ASP A 992 39.73 -2.36 -16.09
C ASP A 992 39.17 -3.21 -17.21
N GLU A 993 39.45 -2.78 -18.45
CA GLU A 993 38.89 -3.40 -19.62
C GLU A 993 39.30 -4.88 -19.74
N TYR A 994 40.54 -5.22 -19.36
CA TYR A 994 41.03 -6.60 -19.34
C TYR A 994 40.31 -7.45 -18.29
N GLU A 995 40.09 -6.91 -17.09
CA GLU A 995 39.42 -7.62 -16.01
C GLU A 995 37.92 -7.78 -16.27
N VAL A 996 37.24 -6.71 -16.71
CA VAL A 996 35.82 -6.80 -17.10
C VAL A 996 35.64 -7.85 -18.19
N ALA A 997 36.53 -7.89 -19.19
CA ALA A 997 36.53 -8.92 -20.23
C ALA A 997 36.70 -10.33 -19.64
N ARG A 998 37.62 -10.51 -18.69
CA ARG A 998 37.82 -11.79 -17.99
C ARG A 998 36.57 -12.21 -17.22
N LEU A 999 35.94 -11.31 -16.49
CA LEU A 999 34.73 -11.59 -15.68
C LEU A 999 33.49 -11.89 -16.54
N TYR A 1000 33.47 -11.50 -17.81
CA TYR A 1000 32.45 -11.94 -18.76
C TYR A 1000 32.76 -13.30 -19.39
N THR A 1001 34.03 -13.69 -19.49
CA THR A 1001 34.48 -14.85 -20.29
C THR A 1001 35.07 -16.01 -19.48
N ASN A 1002 35.20 -15.87 -18.16
CA ASN A 1002 35.70 -16.91 -17.25
C ASN A 1002 34.72 -18.10 -17.08
N GLY A 1003 33.49 -17.97 -17.57
CA GLY A 1003 32.45 -18.99 -17.54
C GLY A 1003 31.36 -18.77 -16.48
N ASP A 1004 31.61 -17.97 -15.44
CA ASP A 1004 30.65 -17.78 -14.34
C ASP A 1004 29.42 -16.99 -14.80
N PHE A 1005 29.62 -15.95 -15.60
CA PHE A 1005 28.50 -15.22 -16.21
C PHE A 1005 27.67 -16.10 -17.16
N ALA A 1006 28.30 -17.03 -17.88
CA ALA A 1006 27.59 -17.96 -18.75
C ALA A 1006 26.72 -18.93 -17.94
N LYS A 1007 27.22 -19.41 -16.79
CA LYS A 1007 26.42 -20.21 -15.83
C LYS A 1007 25.26 -19.40 -15.25
N GLN A 1008 25.50 -18.15 -14.85
CA GLN A 1008 24.46 -17.24 -14.34
C GLN A 1008 23.37 -16.98 -15.38
N LEU A 1009 23.76 -16.79 -16.64
CA LEU A 1009 22.82 -16.59 -17.74
C LEU A 1009 22.00 -17.86 -17.99
N ALA A 1010 22.66 -19.02 -18.08
CA ALA A 1010 22.01 -20.31 -18.34
C ALA A 1010 21.05 -20.74 -17.21
N SER A 1011 21.31 -20.32 -15.96
CA SER A 1011 20.41 -20.60 -14.84
C SER A 1011 19.14 -19.73 -14.83
N GLN A 1012 19.13 -18.62 -15.58
CA GLN A 1012 17.98 -17.72 -15.65
C GLN A 1012 17.26 -17.75 -16.99
N PHE A 1013 17.98 -17.96 -18.10
CA PHE A 1013 17.44 -17.88 -19.45
C PHE A 1013 17.95 -18.99 -20.38
N LYS A 1014 17.07 -19.45 -21.26
CA LYS A 1014 17.34 -20.27 -22.45
C LYS A 1014 17.25 -19.40 -23.70
N GLY A 1015 18.28 -19.47 -24.55
CA GLY A 1015 18.33 -18.72 -25.80
C GLY A 1015 18.43 -17.19 -25.62
N GLY A 1016 17.92 -16.45 -26.61
CA GLY A 1016 17.90 -14.98 -26.61
C GLY A 1016 19.16 -14.31 -27.17
N LYS A 1017 19.00 -13.07 -27.64
CA LYS A 1017 20.06 -12.21 -28.18
C LYS A 1017 20.60 -11.30 -27.08
N LEU A 1018 21.88 -11.44 -26.77
CA LEU A 1018 22.56 -10.62 -25.77
C LEU A 1018 22.94 -9.24 -26.32
N ARG A 1019 22.76 -8.22 -25.49
CA ARG A 1019 23.40 -6.91 -25.69
C ARG A 1019 24.08 -6.46 -24.40
N PHE A 1020 25.34 -6.05 -24.51
CA PHE A 1020 26.18 -5.60 -23.40
C PHE A 1020 26.20 -4.08 -23.35
N TRP A 1021 25.92 -3.50 -22.19
CA TRP A 1021 25.83 -2.05 -22.00
C TRP A 1021 27.10 -1.51 -21.37
N MET A 1022 27.86 -0.68 -22.07
CA MET A 1022 29.13 -0.12 -21.58
C MET A 1022 29.48 1.19 -22.30
N ALA A 1023 30.46 1.92 -21.77
CA ALA A 1023 30.95 3.18 -22.34
C ALA A 1023 32.47 3.12 -22.51
N PRO A 1024 33.01 2.44 -23.55
CA PRO A 1024 34.45 2.32 -23.72
C PRO A 1024 35.08 3.71 -23.94
N PRO A 1025 36.09 4.12 -23.14
CA PRO A 1025 36.56 5.52 -23.09
C PRO A 1025 37.01 6.10 -24.44
N LEU A 1026 37.63 5.28 -25.29
CA LEU A 1026 38.22 5.73 -26.56
C LEU A 1026 37.20 6.00 -27.67
N ILE A 1027 35.97 5.49 -27.56
CA ILE A 1027 34.97 5.51 -28.64
C ILE A 1027 33.57 5.93 -28.20
N SER A 1028 33.41 6.34 -26.95
CA SER A 1028 32.11 6.78 -26.41
C SER A 1028 32.00 8.29 -26.52
N LYS A 1029 30.82 8.76 -26.92
CA LYS A 1029 30.51 10.19 -26.93
C LYS A 1029 30.39 10.70 -25.50
N LYS A 1030 30.57 11.99 -25.31
CA LYS A 1030 30.29 12.67 -24.04
C LYS A 1030 28.91 13.34 -24.08
N ASP A 1031 28.28 13.49 -22.92
CA ASP A 1031 27.09 14.31 -22.71
C ASP A 1031 27.44 15.79 -22.46
N SER A 1032 26.42 16.59 -22.20
CA SER A 1032 26.52 18.03 -21.89
C SER A 1032 27.35 18.32 -20.64
N HIS A 1033 27.44 17.38 -19.71
CA HIS A 1033 28.24 17.47 -18.48
C HIS A 1033 29.67 16.90 -18.66
N GLY A 1034 30.01 16.45 -19.88
CA GLY A 1034 31.31 15.87 -20.18
C GLY A 1034 31.47 14.40 -19.76
N HIS A 1035 30.40 13.75 -19.29
CA HIS A 1035 30.41 12.34 -18.92
C HIS A 1035 30.25 11.44 -20.15
N LEU A 1036 30.87 10.26 -20.13
CA LEU A 1036 30.74 9.29 -21.23
C LEU A 1036 29.30 8.74 -21.29
N LYS A 1037 28.72 8.66 -22.49
CA LYS A 1037 27.41 8.04 -22.72
C LYS A 1037 27.55 6.53 -22.93
N LYS A 1038 26.75 5.76 -22.19
CA LYS A 1038 26.67 4.30 -22.32
C LYS A 1038 25.97 3.92 -23.63
N LYS A 1039 26.48 2.89 -24.31
CA LYS A 1039 25.86 2.29 -25.51
C LYS A 1039 25.82 0.77 -25.39
N HIS A 1040 25.01 0.14 -26.23
CA HIS A 1040 24.89 -1.32 -26.26
C HIS A 1040 25.68 -1.92 -27.42
N PHE A 1041 26.27 -3.08 -27.19
CA PHE A 1041 26.99 -3.88 -28.18
C PHE A 1041 26.35 -5.27 -28.27
N GLY A 1042 26.25 -5.82 -29.48
CA GLY A 1042 25.65 -7.15 -29.70
C GLY A 1042 26.51 -8.30 -29.15
N GLY A 1043 26.03 -9.53 -29.35
CA GLY A 1043 26.70 -10.76 -28.88
C GLY A 1043 28.16 -10.93 -29.36
N TRP A 1044 28.54 -10.31 -30.47
CA TRP A 1044 29.93 -10.32 -30.98
C TRP A 1044 30.94 -9.77 -29.96
N MET A 1045 30.50 -8.91 -29.03
CA MET A 1045 31.37 -8.36 -27.98
C MET A 1045 32.03 -9.45 -27.12
N MET A 1046 31.40 -10.62 -26.99
CA MET A 1046 32.01 -11.76 -26.30
C MET A 1046 33.32 -12.23 -26.96
N LEU A 1047 33.45 -12.13 -28.28
CA LEU A 1047 34.70 -12.43 -28.98
C LEU A 1047 35.76 -11.38 -28.65
N GLY A 1048 35.35 -10.10 -28.62
CA GLY A 1048 36.21 -8.99 -28.21
C GLY A 1048 36.75 -9.18 -26.79
N PHE A 1049 35.88 -9.55 -25.84
CA PHE A 1049 36.29 -9.87 -24.48
C PHE A 1049 37.28 -11.04 -24.42
N LYS A 1050 37.04 -12.13 -25.15
CA LYS A 1050 37.98 -13.27 -25.18
C LYS A 1050 39.37 -12.87 -25.68
N MET A 1051 39.45 -12.00 -26.69
CA MET A 1051 40.73 -11.48 -27.18
C MET A 1051 41.39 -10.59 -26.12
N LEU A 1052 40.64 -9.66 -25.54
CA LEU A 1052 41.15 -8.71 -24.57
C LEU A 1052 41.67 -9.39 -23.29
N THR A 1053 40.99 -10.44 -22.81
CA THR A 1053 41.44 -11.23 -21.65
C THR A 1053 42.83 -11.85 -21.86
N ARG A 1054 43.19 -12.24 -23.09
CA ARG A 1054 44.53 -12.77 -23.40
C ARG A 1054 45.62 -11.69 -23.42
N MET A 1055 45.23 -10.42 -23.50
CA MET A 1055 46.13 -9.26 -23.55
C MET A 1055 46.43 -8.69 -22.16
N LYS A 1056 46.02 -9.36 -21.07
CA LYS A 1056 46.26 -8.91 -19.68
C LYS A 1056 47.73 -8.58 -19.36
N GLY A 1057 48.67 -9.23 -20.06
CA GLY A 1057 50.11 -8.96 -19.90
C GLY A 1057 50.54 -7.56 -20.35
N LEU A 1058 49.71 -6.85 -21.13
CA LEU A 1058 49.96 -5.47 -21.51
C LEU A 1058 49.66 -4.49 -20.37
N ARG A 1059 48.83 -4.86 -19.39
CA ARG A 1059 48.40 -3.99 -18.29
C ARG A 1059 49.60 -3.35 -17.58
N GLY A 1060 49.59 -2.03 -17.49
CA GLY A 1060 50.66 -1.26 -16.83
C GLY A 1060 51.98 -1.15 -17.62
N THR A 1061 52.06 -1.72 -18.82
CA THR A 1061 53.21 -1.55 -19.74
C THR A 1061 53.01 -0.31 -20.63
N PRO A 1062 54.05 0.18 -21.34
CA PRO A 1062 53.89 1.28 -22.30
C PRO A 1062 52.88 1.00 -23.44
N PHE A 1063 52.60 -0.28 -23.70
CA PHE A 1063 51.63 -0.77 -24.68
C PHE A 1063 50.19 -0.84 -24.14
N ASP A 1064 49.97 -0.51 -22.87
CA ASP A 1064 48.64 -0.38 -22.29
C ASP A 1064 47.97 0.93 -22.76
N LEU A 1065 47.23 0.86 -23.86
CA LEU A 1065 46.53 2.03 -24.39
C LEU A 1065 45.44 2.54 -23.42
N PHE A 1066 44.77 1.64 -22.70
CA PHE A 1066 43.74 2.00 -21.72
C PHE A 1066 44.36 2.59 -20.44
N GLY A 1067 45.53 2.10 -20.06
CA GLY A 1067 46.30 2.56 -18.91
C GLY A 1067 46.67 4.05 -18.94
N ARG A 1068 46.57 4.72 -20.10
CA ARG A 1068 46.85 6.16 -20.28
C ARG A 1068 45.68 7.08 -19.90
N THR A 1069 44.47 6.54 -19.71
CA THR A 1069 43.30 7.33 -19.29
C THR A 1069 43.45 7.81 -17.85
N GLU A 1070 42.82 8.94 -17.53
CA GLU A 1070 42.87 9.51 -16.17
C GLU A 1070 42.27 8.56 -15.12
N GLU A 1071 41.18 7.85 -15.45
CA GLU A 1071 40.57 6.85 -14.55
C GLU A 1071 41.56 5.73 -14.20
N ARG A 1072 42.29 5.18 -15.18
CA ARG A 1072 43.28 4.12 -14.89
C ARG A 1072 44.50 4.64 -14.12
N LYS A 1073 44.91 5.90 -14.34
CA LYS A 1073 45.98 6.53 -13.54
C LYS A 1073 45.53 6.68 -12.08
N MET A 1074 44.31 7.18 -11.86
CA MET A 1074 43.72 7.33 -10.54
C MET A 1074 43.62 5.97 -9.82
N GLU A 1075 43.14 4.91 -10.46
CA GLU A 1075 43.02 3.59 -9.82
C GLU A 1075 44.39 3.00 -9.42
N ARG A 1076 45.43 3.19 -10.24
CA ARG A 1076 46.80 2.79 -9.86
C ARG A 1076 47.32 3.61 -8.69
N ALA A 1077 47.06 4.92 -8.68
CA ALA A 1077 47.41 5.78 -7.56
C ALA A 1077 46.70 5.34 -6.27
N LEU A 1078 45.39 5.08 -6.31
CA LEU A 1078 44.62 4.58 -5.17
C LEU A 1078 45.20 3.27 -4.61
N ARG A 1079 45.58 2.33 -5.49
CA ARG A 1079 46.27 1.11 -5.08
C ARG A 1079 47.57 1.42 -4.35
N ASP A 1080 48.44 2.21 -4.95
CA ASP A 1080 49.78 2.47 -4.42
C ASP A 1080 49.70 3.25 -3.10
N THR A 1081 48.83 4.25 -3.03
CA THR A 1081 48.51 4.99 -1.80
C THR A 1081 47.97 4.07 -0.71
N TYR A 1082 47.02 3.18 -1.03
CA TYR A 1082 46.45 2.28 -0.03
C TYR A 1082 47.46 1.27 0.51
N LEU A 1083 48.36 0.74 -0.34
CA LEU A 1083 49.44 -0.14 0.12
C LEU A 1083 50.40 0.59 1.07
N ALA A 1084 50.72 1.86 0.80
CA ALA A 1084 51.50 2.72 1.70
C ALA A 1084 50.73 3.07 2.99
N THR A 1085 49.42 3.26 2.91
CA THR A 1085 48.52 3.42 4.06
C THR A 1085 48.59 2.19 4.97
N LEU A 1086 48.52 0.97 4.42
CA LEU A 1086 48.64 -0.25 5.22
C LEU A 1086 50.01 -0.37 5.91
N GLU A 1087 51.09 0.05 5.27
CA GLU A 1087 52.42 0.10 5.88
C GLU A 1087 52.46 1.11 7.04
N THR A 1088 51.88 2.30 6.85
CA THR A 1088 51.78 3.33 7.88
C THR A 1088 50.96 2.83 9.07
N LEU A 1089 49.79 2.24 8.82
CA LEU A 1089 48.93 1.66 9.85
C LEU A 1089 49.65 0.56 10.63
N SER A 1090 50.36 -0.34 9.93
CA SER A 1090 51.11 -1.43 10.57
C SER A 1090 52.26 -0.93 11.44
N SER A 1091 52.95 0.13 11.01
CA SER A 1091 54.08 0.69 11.75
C SER A 1091 53.68 1.47 13.02
N GLY A 1092 52.48 2.04 13.04
CA GLY A 1092 51.97 2.86 14.15
C GLY A 1092 50.83 2.22 14.95
N LEU A 1093 50.57 0.92 14.77
CA LEU A 1093 49.42 0.26 15.40
C LEU A 1093 49.60 0.11 16.92
N THR A 1094 48.56 0.50 17.67
CA THR A 1094 48.47 0.33 19.12
C THR A 1094 47.05 -0.08 19.50
N ALA A 1095 46.85 -0.55 20.74
CA ALA A 1095 45.50 -0.87 21.23
C ALA A 1095 44.53 0.32 21.19
N ARG A 1096 45.04 1.54 21.36
CA ARG A 1096 44.22 2.76 21.39
C ARG A 1096 43.70 3.16 20.00
N ASN A 1097 44.51 3.02 18.96
CA ASN A 1097 44.15 3.44 17.60
C ASN A 1097 43.62 2.31 16.70
N HIS A 1098 43.44 1.09 17.23
CA HIS A 1098 42.98 -0.08 16.47
C HIS A 1098 41.65 0.15 15.74
N ALA A 1099 40.65 0.70 16.42
CA ALA A 1099 39.35 0.97 15.83
C ALA A 1099 39.43 2.02 14.71
N LEU A 1100 40.32 3.00 14.86
CA LEU A 1100 40.59 4.01 13.84
C LEU A 1100 41.36 3.41 12.65
N ALA A 1101 42.34 2.53 12.90
CA ALA A 1101 43.07 1.81 11.86
C ALA A 1101 42.13 0.98 10.98
N ILE A 1102 41.16 0.30 11.60
CA ILE A 1102 40.11 -0.43 10.87
C ILE A 1102 39.29 0.53 10.01
N ALA A 1103 38.82 1.65 10.59
CA ALA A 1103 38.02 2.63 9.86
C ALA A 1103 38.77 3.22 8.65
N ILE A 1104 40.08 3.49 8.78
CA ILE A 1104 40.94 3.96 7.67
C ILE A 1104 41.08 2.84 6.62
N ALA A 1105 41.37 1.61 7.04
CA ALA A 1105 41.48 0.46 6.12
C ALA A 1105 40.16 0.16 5.38
N GLU A 1106 39.00 0.53 5.96
CA GLU A 1106 37.68 0.34 5.36
C GLU A 1106 37.26 1.47 4.39
N VAL A 1107 37.97 2.61 4.33
CA VAL A 1107 37.66 3.72 3.42
C VAL A 1107 37.43 3.28 1.97
N PRO A 1108 38.23 2.36 1.38
CA PRO A 1108 38.00 1.93 0.00
C PRO A 1108 36.64 1.30 -0.24
N ASP A 1109 35.88 0.90 0.80
CA ASP A 1109 34.51 0.44 0.64
C ASP A 1109 33.59 1.51 0.03
N GLU A 1110 33.85 2.78 0.34
CA GLU A 1110 33.08 3.93 -0.15
C GLU A 1110 33.34 4.20 -1.64
N ILE A 1111 34.50 3.77 -2.14
CA ILE A 1111 34.89 3.90 -3.55
C ILE A 1111 34.21 2.78 -4.35
N ARG A 1112 33.05 3.07 -4.93
CA ARG A 1112 32.27 2.13 -5.76
C ARG A 1112 31.77 2.83 -7.01
N GLY A 1113 31.76 2.12 -8.13
CA GLY A 1113 31.18 2.60 -9.38
C GLY A 1113 32.20 2.65 -10.51
N TYR A 1114 31.85 3.39 -11.56
CA TYR A 1114 32.65 3.54 -12.79
C TYR A 1114 32.58 4.99 -13.26
N GLY A 1115 33.62 5.47 -13.96
CA GLY A 1115 33.69 6.83 -14.49
C GLY A 1115 33.29 7.89 -13.45
N HIS A 1116 32.41 8.82 -13.85
CA HIS A 1116 31.98 9.92 -12.99
C HIS A 1116 31.37 9.48 -11.64
N VAL A 1117 30.72 8.31 -11.58
CA VAL A 1117 30.18 7.77 -10.31
C VAL A 1117 31.32 7.37 -9.37
N LYS A 1118 32.41 6.80 -9.91
CA LYS A 1118 33.61 6.48 -9.12
C LYS A 1118 34.36 7.76 -8.75
N ASP A 1119 34.52 8.71 -9.67
CA ASP A 1119 35.23 9.97 -9.42
C ASP A 1119 34.62 10.74 -8.23
N ALA A 1120 33.28 10.86 -8.21
CA ALA A 1120 32.55 11.45 -7.09
C ALA A 1120 32.76 10.66 -5.78
N ALA A 1121 32.72 9.33 -5.85
CA ALA A 1121 32.95 8.47 -4.69
C ALA A 1121 34.39 8.58 -4.13
N VAL A 1122 35.39 8.72 -5.00
CA VAL A 1122 36.80 8.91 -4.62
C VAL A 1122 36.99 10.26 -3.92
N ALA A 1123 36.41 11.34 -4.47
CA ALA A 1123 36.48 12.66 -3.84
C ALA A 1123 35.87 12.66 -2.42
N LEU A 1124 34.73 11.99 -2.25
CA LEU A 1124 34.06 11.85 -0.96
C LEU A 1124 34.85 10.97 0.02
N ALA A 1125 35.37 9.83 -0.45
CA ALA A 1125 36.20 8.94 0.34
C ALA A 1125 37.49 9.62 0.82
N GLY A 1126 38.12 10.43 -0.03
CA GLY A 1126 39.32 11.20 0.34
C GLY A 1126 39.08 12.22 1.44
N LYS A 1127 37.91 12.89 1.47
CA LYS A 1127 37.52 13.78 2.58
C LYS A 1127 37.40 12.99 3.90
N LYS A 1128 36.71 11.85 3.86
CA LYS A 1128 36.55 10.95 5.02
C LYS A 1128 37.88 10.40 5.50
N GLU A 1129 38.76 10.00 4.59
CA GLU A 1129 40.10 9.51 4.90
C GLU A 1129 40.94 10.59 5.61
N ALA A 1130 40.93 11.82 5.09
CA ALA A 1130 41.64 12.95 5.72
C ALA A 1130 41.13 13.24 7.14
N GLU A 1131 39.82 13.15 7.36
CA GLU A 1131 39.22 13.32 8.69
C GLU A 1131 39.66 12.20 9.66
N LEU A 1132 39.67 10.94 9.21
CA LEU A 1132 40.14 9.82 10.02
C LEU A 1132 41.63 9.93 10.35
N TRP A 1133 42.46 10.35 9.40
CA TRP A 1133 43.88 10.57 9.63
C TRP A 1133 44.18 11.71 10.61
N ALA A 1134 43.33 12.75 10.67
CA ALA A 1134 43.47 13.81 11.68
C ALA A 1134 43.36 13.26 13.12
N GLY A 1135 42.59 12.18 13.33
CA GLY A 1135 42.48 11.49 14.61
C GLY A 1135 43.64 10.55 14.94
N TRP A 1136 44.49 10.20 13.96
CA TRP A 1136 45.53 9.17 14.08
C TRP A 1136 46.53 9.39 15.23
N PRO A 1137 47.04 10.62 15.48
CA PRO A 1137 47.99 10.85 16.58
C PRO A 1137 47.40 10.57 17.98
N ASN A 1138 46.09 10.77 18.14
CA ASN A 1138 45.40 10.62 19.43
C ASN A 1138 44.58 9.31 19.52
N GLY A 1139 44.39 8.59 18.41
CA GLY A 1139 43.57 7.38 18.35
C GLY A 1139 42.08 7.63 18.53
N ASP A 1140 41.60 8.85 18.33
CA ASP A 1140 40.21 9.22 18.54
C ASP A 1140 39.41 9.10 17.23
N LEU A 1141 38.24 8.44 17.28
CA LEU A 1141 37.30 8.40 16.16
C LEU A 1141 36.50 9.71 16.07
N PRO A 1142 36.19 10.22 14.87
CA PRO A 1142 35.29 11.36 14.70
C PRO A 1142 33.91 11.10 15.34
N LYS A 1143 33.28 12.13 15.91
CA LYS A 1143 32.04 12.01 16.71
C LYS A 1143 30.76 11.73 15.89
N GLU A 1144 30.80 11.70 14.56
CA GLU A 1144 29.62 11.39 13.73
C GLU A 1144 29.92 10.34 12.66
N LYS A 1145 29.10 9.28 12.61
CA LYS A 1145 29.01 8.37 11.47
C LYS A 1145 28.02 8.94 10.45
N THR A 1146 28.41 9.97 9.70
CA THR A 1146 27.63 10.42 8.55
C THR A 1146 27.96 9.51 7.38
N THR A 1147 27.14 8.48 7.13
CA THR A 1147 27.22 7.72 5.88
C THR A 1147 26.69 8.62 4.77
N LEU A 1148 27.62 9.27 4.08
CA LEU A 1148 27.36 10.29 3.07
C LEU A 1148 26.80 9.65 1.79
N ILE A 1149 25.48 9.62 1.68
CA ILE A 1149 24.81 9.91 0.41
C ILE A 1149 23.78 10.99 0.74
N ALA A 1150 24.27 12.22 0.92
CA ALA A 1150 23.42 13.37 0.67
C ALA A 1150 23.29 13.47 -0.84
N ALA A 1151 22.05 13.32 -1.32
CA ALA A 1151 21.68 13.95 -2.57
C ALA A 1151 21.83 15.46 -2.35
N GLU A 1152 22.91 16.04 -2.85
CA GLU A 1152 22.88 17.45 -3.28
C GLU A 1152 22.12 17.53 -4.62
#